data_AF-A0ABD3AF35-F1
#
_entry.id   AF-A0ABD3AF35-F1
#
_cell.length_a   1.000
_cell.length_b   1.000
_cell.length_c   1.000
_cell.angle_alpha   90.00
_cell.angle_beta   90.00
_cell.angle_gamma   90.00
#
_symmetry.space_group_name_H-M   'P 1'
#
loop_
_entity.id
_entity.type
_entity.pdbx_description
1 polymer ?
#
loop_
_entity_poly.entity_id
_entity_poly.type
_entity_poly.pdbx_seq_one_letter_code
_entity_poly.pdbx_strand_id
1 'polypeptide(L)'
;MYSNFKEQAIEYVRQAVQEDNAGNYAKAFPLYMNALEYFRTHLKYEKNPKIREAITQKFTEYLRRAEEIRAVLDEGGGAGPAANGDAAVATRPKGKSKDEGGDGEDPEQAKLRAGLNSAIIREKPNVKWSDVAGLESAKQALQEAVILPVKFPQFFTGKRQPWRAFLLYGPPGTGKSYLAKAVATEADSTFFSVSSSDLVSKWMGESEKLVSNLFQMARDSAPSIIFVDEIDSLCGQRGEGNESEASRRIKTELLVQMQGVGHNDEKVLVLAATNTPYALDQAIRRRFDKRIYIPLPDLKARQHMFKVHLGDTPHNLMESDFEDLARKTEGFSGSDISVCVKDVLFEPVRKTQDAMFFVKTPNGLWMPCGPKQPGAVQITMQELAGQGLAAKIIPPPISKIDFDKVLARQRPTVSKSDLEVHERFTKEFGEEESNSVISVIESGINKIHTTQSWNFLRLDSAQQYNQLPMNLKSDVIVGVIDTGIWPESPSFNDYGLGPVPTKFKGQCQIGEMFTLANCNRKIIGARFYLKGFLAEEGPLESFKQTFFVSPRDGDGHGTHTASTIAGSLVSNANLLGLANGTARGGTPSTRLAIYKACWFDLCSDADLLSAFDDAIADGVDVISISAGPNPPQLDYLTNAISIGSFHAFSKGILVSASAGNSKFPKTATNVAPWILTVAASTVNRELESNIYLGNSKAIKSFGLNPSDLESASGLIAGSDAAAPGIPQSNASFCQTNALNPNLVKGKIVLCQLENEAVDRIQMRVYIRSIGGVALVIVDSFAQDLMFQLGIQATVIRQEEAAELQTYISGEKNPVAKLSKTSTLFSTEPAPQMALFSSKGPNVVTPDVIKPDVTAPGVNILAAWSPVALRATGGQSFDYNIISGTSMSCPHVSAVAAIVKSCHPSWSPAAIKSAIMTTATVLDNTGNYIRRHPDYSQATPFDYGSGHINPVAAVDPGLIYDFNSNNIIDFLCSNNATSAQLKNFIGETLFCKNPPTPSYDLNYPSIGVSNMKGNVSVYRTVTYVGYGPTVYVPQLEYPSGVNVSIVPKMLRFTNSGEKMSFRVDFIPSKTSNGSFVFGALTWSNGIHRVRSPIALNVLSI
;
A
#
# COMPACT_ATOMS: atom_id res chain seq x y z
N MET A 1 28.30 -6.88 59.97
CA MET A 1 29.10 -8.02 59.50
C MET A 1 28.92 -8.16 57.98
N TYR A 2 29.22 -7.08 57.22
CA TYR A 2 29.14 -7.10 55.76
C TYR A 2 30.52 -7.49 55.23
N SER A 3 30.72 -8.79 55.10
CA SER A 3 31.95 -9.43 54.67
C SER A 3 32.31 -9.02 53.24
N ASN A 4 33.61 -8.98 52.96
CA ASN A 4 34.26 -8.24 51.90
C ASN A 4 34.09 -8.91 50.51
N PHE A 5 32.91 -8.77 49.90
CA PHE A 5 32.56 -9.43 48.63
C PHE A 5 33.51 -9.09 47.47
N LYS A 6 34.11 -7.89 47.48
CA LYS A 6 35.09 -7.48 46.48
C LYS A 6 36.39 -8.27 46.60
N GLU A 7 36.90 -8.43 47.82
CA GLU A 7 38.12 -9.23 48.05
C GLU A 7 37.89 -10.70 47.74
N GLN A 8 36.70 -11.23 48.05
CA GLN A 8 36.35 -12.61 47.69
C GLN A 8 36.27 -12.80 46.17
N ALA A 9 35.66 -11.87 45.44
CA ALA A 9 35.63 -11.92 43.97
C ALA A 9 37.04 -11.92 43.37
N ILE A 10 37.93 -11.06 43.88
CA ILE A 10 39.31 -10.95 43.40
C ILE A 10 40.11 -12.23 43.69
N GLU A 11 39.92 -12.85 44.86
CA GLU A 11 40.60 -14.10 45.21
C GLU A 11 40.18 -15.25 44.29
N TYR A 12 38.88 -15.38 44.02
CA TYR A 12 38.39 -16.39 43.07
C TYR A 12 38.90 -16.14 41.64
N VAL A 13 38.97 -14.89 41.18
CA VAL A 13 39.58 -14.57 39.88
C VAL A 13 41.05 -14.98 39.86
N ARG A 14 41.80 -14.68 40.92
CA ARG A 14 43.23 -14.99 40.96
C ARG A 14 43.47 -16.50 40.81
N GLN A 15 42.69 -17.31 41.51
CA GLN A 15 42.73 -18.77 41.41
C GLN A 15 42.26 -19.25 40.03
N ALA A 16 41.20 -18.65 39.48
CA ALA A 16 40.67 -18.98 38.16
C ALA A 16 41.71 -18.73 37.06
N VAL A 17 42.36 -17.56 37.06
CA VAL A 17 43.41 -17.18 36.10
C VAL A 17 44.62 -18.10 36.22
N GLN A 18 44.98 -18.53 37.43
CA GLN A 18 46.11 -19.43 37.63
C GLN A 18 45.84 -20.82 37.02
N GLU A 19 44.64 -21.37 37.22
CA GLU A 19 44.26 -22.65 36.61
C GLU A 19 44.02 -22.54 35.10
N ASP A 20 43.49 -21.40 34.64
CA ASP A 20 43.29 -21.08 33.21
C ASP A 20 44.62 -21.03 32.46
N ASN A 21 45.63 -20.34 33.03
CA ASN A 21 46.98 -20.30 32.46
C ASN A 21 47.71 -21.65 32.53
N ALA A 22 47.37 -22.49 33.52
CA ALA A 22 47.89 -23.86 33.60
C ALA A 22 47.20 -24.83 32.61
N GLY A 23 46.19 -24.37 31.86
CA GLY A 23 45.40 -25.19 30.94
C GLY A 23 44.41 -26.12 31.63
N ASN A 24 44.19 -25.94 32.94
CA ASN A 24 43.26 -26.73 33.75
C ASN A 24 41.84 -26.15 33.68
N TYR A 25 41.30 -26.11 32.46
CA TYR A 25 40.01 -25.51 32.13
C TYR A 25 38.85 -26.02 32.97
N ALA A 26 38.84 -27.31 33.33
CA ALA A 26 37.79 -27.92 34.15
C ALA A 26 37.75 -27.38 35.60
N LYS A 27 38.87 -26.87 36.13
CA LYS A 27 38.94 -26.21 37.44
C LYS A 27 38.80 -24.69 37.33
N ALA A 28 39.32 -24.09 36.26
CA ALA A 28 39.25 -22.65 36.03
C ALA A 28 37.82 -22.15 35.81
N PHE A 29 37.00 -22.89 35.05
CA PHE A 29 35.63 -22.51 34.72
C PHE A 29 34.74 -22.25 35.95
N PRO A 30 34.58 -23.20 36.91
CA PRO A 30 33.76 -22.95 38.09
C PRO A 30 34.29 -21.83 38.98
N LEU A 31 35.61 -21.58 39.02
CA LEU A 31 36.20 -20.47 39.77
C LEU A 31 35.87 -19.10 39.15
N TYR A 32 35.91 -18.97 37.82
CA TYR A 32 35.44 -17.76 37.14
C TYR A 32 33.95 -17.51 37.37
N MET A 33 33.11 -18.55 37.32
CA MET A 33 31.68 -18.41 37.57
C MET A 33 31.38 -17.93 39.00
N ASN A 34 32.09 -18.46 40.00
CA ASN A 34 31.96 -18.00 41.39
C ASN A 34 32.42 -16.54 41.54
N ALA A 35 33.55 -16.16 40.93
CA ALA A 35 34.03 -14.78 40.95
C ALA A 35 33.00 -13.80 40.36
N LEU A 36 32.35 -14.18 39.27
CA LEU A 36 31.31 -13.38 38.62
C LEU A 36 30.10 -13.20 39.54
N GLU A 37 29.64 -14.23 40.24
CA GLU A 37 28.53 -14.05 41.20
C GLU A 37 28.86 -13.03 42.30
N TYR A 38 30.07 -13.06 42.85
CA TYR A 38 30.50 -12.08 43.85
C TYR A 38 30.63 -10.67 43.27
N PHE A 39 31.15 -10.51 42.06
CA PHE A 39 31.17 -9.20 41.38
C PHE A 39 29.76 -8.68 41.08
N ARG A 40 28.84 -9.54 40.65
CA ARG A 40 27.44 -9.16 40.40
C ARG A 40 26.76 -8.68 41.68
N THR A 41 27.02 -9.38 42.78
CA THR A 41 26.49 -9.01 44.10
C THR A 41 27.09 -7.69 44.56
N HIS A 42 28.40 -7.49 44.40
CA HIS A 42 29.05 -6.23 44.76
C HIS A 42 28.54 -5.04 43.91
N LEU A 43 28.34 -5.22 42.60
CA LEU A 43 27.78 -4.19 41.69
C LEU A 43 26.37 -3.74 42.09
N LYS A 44 25.59 -4.60 42.76
CA LYS A 44 24.24 -4.25 43.24
C LYS A 44 24.27 -3.24 44.38
N TYR A 45 25.33 -3.24 45.20
CA TYR A 45 25.45 -2.39 46.38
C TYR A 45 26.46 -1.25 46.22
N GLU A 46 27.30 -1.27 45.18
CA GLU A 46 28.26 -0.20 44.88
C GLU A 46 27.56 1.02 44.26
N LYS A 47 27.71 2.18 44.92
CA LYS A 47 27.06 3.45 44.54
C LYS A 47 27.99 4.40 43.78
N ASN A 48 29.31 4.15 43.78
CA ASN A 48 30.26 4.99 43.07
C ASN A 48 30.29 4.64 41.57
N PRO A 49 29.90 5.58 40.67
CA PRO A 49 29.72 5.29 39.24
C PRO A 49 31.02 4.89 38.53
N LYS A 50 32.17 5.47 38.90
CA LYS A 50 33.47 5.12 38.29
C LYS A 50 33.92 3.71 38.67
N ILE A 51 33.66 3.30 39.91
CA ILE A 51 33.99 1.95 40.39
C ILE A 51 33.03 0.93 39.77
N ARG A 52 31.74 1.28 39.64
CA ARG A 52 30.75 0.45 38.94
C ARG A 52 31.16 0.19 37.49
N GLU A 53 31.62 1.20 36.78
CA GLU A 53 32.04 1.08 35.38
C GLU A 53 33.28 0.18 35.24
N ALA A 54 34.29 0.39 36.09
CA ALA A 54 35.48 -0.46 36.11
C ALA A 54 35.19 -1.93 36.45
N ILE A 55 34.31 -2.19 37.43
CA ILE A 55 33.93 -3.56 37.80
C ILE A 55 33.05 -4.19 36.71
N THR A 56 32.19 -3.42 36.03
CA THR A 56 31.37 -3.92 34.91
C THR A 56 32.25 -4.33 33.73
N GLN A 57 33.27 -3.54 33.39
CA GLN A 57 34.23 -3.91 32.33
C GLN A 57 34.95 -5.23 32.66
N LYS A 58 35.44 -5.39 33.89
CA LYS A 58 36.10 -6.62 34.34
C LYS A 58 35.15 -7.81 34.43
N PHE A 59 33.89 -7.59 34.82
CA PHE A 59 32.86 -8.63 34.82
C PHE A 59 32.63 -9.17 33.40
N THR A 60 32.51 -8.29 32.40
CA THR A 60 32.32 -8.69 31.00
C THR A 60 33.55 -9.45 30.46
N GLU A 61 34.76 -9.02 30.82
CA GLU A 61 36.01 -9.70 30.43
C GLU A 61 36.07 -11.13 30.95
N TYR A 62 35.82 -11.34 32.25
CA TYR A 62 35.87 -12.68 32.86
C TYR A 62 34.70 -13.57 32.43
N LEU A 63 33.52 -13.00 32.15
CA LEU A 63 32.39 -13.75 31.60
C LEU A 63 32.71 -14.29 30.21
N ARG A 64 33.29 -13.46 29.34
CA ARG A 64 33.71 -13.89 28.00
C ARG A 64 34.73 -15.02 28.09
N ARG A 65 35.72 -14.91 29.00
CA ARG A 65 36.71 -15.97 29.19
C ARG A 65 36.11 -17.26 29.73
N ALA A 66 35.15 -17.18 30.65
CA ALA A 66 34.44 -18.36 31.15
C ALA A 66 33.65 -19.05 30.02
N GLU A 67 32.99 -18.31 29.13
CA GLU A 67 32.27 -18.86 27.98
C GLU A 67 33.19 -19.55 26.96
N GLU A 68 34.37 -18.98 26.70
CA GLU A 68 35.42 -19.61 25.88
C GLU A 68 35.86 -20.94 26.50
N ILE A 69 36.12 -20.97 27.82
CA ILE A 69 36.54 -22.18 28.53
C ILE A 69 35.42 -23.24 28.51
N ARG A 70 34.15 -22.83 28.65
CA ARG A 70 33.01 -23.76 28.55
C ARG A 70 32.93 -24.42 27.19
N ALA A 71 33.11 -23.65 26.11
CA ALA A 71 33.11 -24.19 24.75
C ALA A 71 34.20 -25.26 24.57
N VAL A 72 35.39 -25.05 25.15
CA VAL A 72 36.48 -26.03 25.12
C VAL A 72 36.17 -27.28 25.96
N LEU A 73 35.48 -27.14 27.10
CA LEU A 73 35.09 -28.28 27.94
C LEU A 73 33.97 -29.11 27.31
N ASP A 74 33.03 -28.47 26.61
CA ASP A 74 31.90 -29.13 25.93
C ASP A 74 32.36 -29.95 24.70
N GLU A 75 33.53 -29.64 24.12
CA GLU A 75 34.13 -30.36 22.98
C GLU A 75 34.97 -31.59 23.38
N GLY A 76 35.11 -31.90 24.68
CA GLY A 76 35.65 -33.19 25.15
C GLY A 76 37.11 -33.47 24.78
N GLY A 77 38.05 -32.70 25.35
CA GLY A 77 39.48 -33.03 25.22
C GLY A 77 40.41 -32.13 26.03
N GLY A 78 40.88 -32.62 27.19
CA GLY A 78 42.00 -32.03 27.91
C GLY A 78 43.36 -32.32 27.23
N ALA A 79 44.29 -31.38 27.42
CA ALA A 79 45.70 -31.35 27.02
C ALA A 79 46.01 -30.95 25.56
N GLY A 80 46.77 -29.85 25.41
CA GLY A 80 47.11 -29.20 24.12
C GLY A 80 48.39 -29.73 23.44
N PRO A 81 48.73 -29.22 22.22
CA PRO A 81 49.82 -29.77 21.40
C PRO A 81 51.14 -28.97 21.48
N ALA A 82 52.25 -29.71 21.40
CA ALA A 82 53.62 -29.19 21.28
C ALA A 82 54.10 -29.13 19.80
N ALA A 83 55.16 -28.35 19.58
CA ALA A 83 55.48 -27.62 18.35
C ALA A 83 56.39 -28.31 17.30
N ASN A 84 56.35 -27.73 16.08
CA ASN A 84 57.39 -27.55 15.03
C ASN A 84 57.95 -28.73 14.23
N GLY A 85 58.16 -28.51 12.91
CA GLY A 85 59.24 -29.13 12.14
C GLY A 85 59.08 -29.24 10.61
N ASP A 86 59.94 -28.51 9.88
CA ASP A 86 60.13 -28.30 8.44
C ASP A 86 60.29 -29.50 7.43
N ALA A 87 59.96 -29.19 6.17
CA ALA A 87 60.67 -29.42 4.88
C ALA A 87 60.95 -30.82 4.23
N ALA A 88 60.43 -30.93 3.00
CA ALA A 88 61.11 -31.23 1.71
C ALA A 88 61.59 -32.66 1.27
N VAL A 89 60.95 -33.12 0.17
CA VAL A 89 61.52 -33.62 -1.14
C VAL A 89 61.98 -35.09 -1.33
N ALA A 90 61.31 -35.74 -2.32
CA ALA A 90 61.73 -36.78 -3.31
C ALA A 90 62.18 -38.19 -2.80
N THR A 91 61.96 -39.35 -3.45
CA THR A 91 61.87 -39.72 -4.87
C THR A 91 61.37 -41.19 -5.01
N ARG A 92 60.38 -41.44 -5.90
CA ARG A 92 60.22 -42.51 -6.93
C ARG A 92 60.48 -44.03 -6.69
N PRO A 93 59.88 -44.92 -7.54
CA PRO A 93 59.10 -46.08 -7.07
C PRO A 93 59.55 -47.45 -7.63
N LYS A 94 58.87 -48.54 -7.21
CA LYS A 94 58.81 -49.84 -7.91
C LYS A 94 57.47 -50.56 -7.75
N GLY A 95 56.70 -50.56 -8.84
CA GLY A 95 56.02 -51.67 -9.55
C GLY A 95 55.29 -52.87 -8.88
N LYS A 96 54.09 -53.12 -9.46
CA LYS A 96 53.33 -54.37 -9.70
C LYS A 96 52.56 -54.99 -8.51
N SER A 97 51.32 -55.49 -8.64
CA SER A 97 50.29 -55.54 -9.71
C SER A 97 49.03 -56.25 -9.16
N LYS A 98 47.84 -55.94 -9.71
CA LYS A 98 46.52 -56.62 -9.61
C LYS A 98 45.64 -56.33 -8.38
N ASP A 99 44.76 -55.35 -8.53
CA ASP A 99 43.30 -55.57 -8.62
C ASP A 99 42.67 -54.40 -9.39
N GLU A 100 41.77 -54.71 -10.32
CA GLU A 100 41.33 -53.84 -11.41
C GLU A 100 40.15 -52.94 -10.99
N GLY A 101 40.29 -51.64 -11.29
CA GLY A 101 39.27 -50.60 -11.09
C GLY A 101 39.72 -49.13 -11.02
N GLY A 102 40.94 -48.77 -11.45
CA GLY A 102 41.38 -47.38 -11.78
C GLY A 102 41.33 -47.16 -13.30
N ASP A 103 41.46 -45.98 -13.91
CA ASP A 103 42.08 -44.71 -13.52
C ASP A 103 41.73 -43.64 -14.57
N GLY A 104 41.98 -42.35 -14.25
CA GLY A 104 42.25 -41.35 -15.29
C GLY A 104 42.24 -39.87 -14.89
N GLU A 105 42.99 -39.40 -13.87
CA GLU A 105 43.39 -37.99 -13.85
C GLU A 105 44.57 -37.79 -14.83
N ASP A 106 44.32 -37.02 -15.88
CA ASP A 106 45.18 -36.80 -17.04
C ASP A 106 46.45 -35.97 -16.66
N PRO A 107 47.68 -36.41 -17.01
CA PRO A 107 48.90 -35.61 -16.85
C PRO A 107 48.83 -34.22 -17.50
N GLU A 108 47.93 -34.04 -18.47
CA GLU A 108 47.62 -32.75 -19.09
C GLU A 108 46.88 -31.81 -18.11
N GLN A 109 45.96 -32.32 -17.27
CA GLN A 109 45.23 -31.54 -16.25
C GLN A 109 46.16 -30.97 -15.18
N ALA A 110 47.20 -31.69 -14.76
CA ALA A 110 48.17 -31.18 -13.79
C ALA A 110 49.05 -30.04 -14.34
N LYS A 111 49.42 -30.10 -15.64
CA LYS A 111 50.11 -29.01 -16.34
C LYS A 111 49.21 -27.79 -16.58
N LEU A 112 47.94 -28.02 -16.91
CA LEU A 112 46.92 -26.97 -17.04
C LEU A 112 46.64 -26.28 -15.71
N ARG A 113 46.50 -27.03 -14.60
CA ARG A 113 46.36 -26.48 -13.23
C ARG A 113 47.55 -25.58 -12.84
N ALA A 114 48.77 -25.91 -13.27
CA ALA A 114 49.95 -25.08 -13.05
C ALA A 114 49.96 -23.79 -13.92
N GLY A 115 49.44 -23.84 -15.15
CA GLY A 115 49.25 -22.66 -16.00
C GLY A 115 48.17 -21.70 -15.47
N LEU A 116 47.11 -22.26 -14.88
CA LEU A 116 46.00 -21.51 -14.26
C LEU A 116 46.40 -20.70 -13.02
N ASN A 117 47.36 -21.19 -12.22
CA ASN A 117 47.89 -20.43 -11.07
C ASN A 117 48.59 -19.12 -11.47
N SER A 118 48.95 -18.95 -12.75
CA SER A 118 49.56 -17.71 -13.27
C SER A 118 48.53 -16.71 -13.84
N ALA A 119 47.34 -17.18 -14.21
CA ALA A 119 46.28 -16.37 -14.83
C ALA A 119 45.15 -16.00 -13.85
N ILE A 120 44.91 -16.82 -12.83
CA ILE A 120 43.87 -16.59 -11.82
C ILE A 120 44.50 -15.99 -10.56
N ILE A 121 44.21 -14.72 -10.29
CA ILE A 121 44.70 -14.04 -9.10
C ILE A 121 43.81 -14.41 -7.91
N ARG A 122 44.39 -15.13 -6.94
CA ARG A 122 43.81 -15.29 -5.59
C ARG A 122 44.14 -14.05 -4.77
N GLU A 123 43.14 -13.20 -4.56
CA GLU A 123 43.26 -11.99 -3.74
C GLU A 123 42.53 -12.18 -2.40
N LYS A 124 43.10 -11.63 -1.32
CA LYS A 124 42.34 -11.26 -0.12
C LYS A 124 42.19 -9.73 -0.15
N PRO A 125 41.11 -9.19 -0.75
CA PRO A 125 40.90 -7.75 -0.75
C PRO A 125 40.80 -7.22 0.69
N ASN A 126 41.18 -5.94 0.88
CA ASN A 126 41.07 -5.22 2.15
C ASN A 126 40.20 -3.97 1.96
N VAL A 127 39.09 -4.12 1.24
CA VAL A 127 38.13 -3.04 0.99
C VAL A 127 36.92 -3.32 1.89
N LYS A 128 36.54 -2.37 2.73
CA LYS A 128 35.40 -2.55 3.64
C LYS A 128 34.13 -1.93 3.05
N TRP A 129 32.97 -2.29 3.58
CA TRP A 129 31.71 -1.65 3.20
C TRP A 129 31.70 -0.12 3.42
N SER A 130 32.47 0.36 4.41
CA SER A 130 32.65 1.79 4.70
C SER A 130 33.36 2.56 3.60
N ASP A 131 34.15 1.88 2.78
CA ASP A 131 34.98 2.52 1.75
C ASP A 131 34.19 2.72 0.46
N VAL A 132 33.02 2.07 0.33
CA VAL A 132 32.11 2.20 -0.81
C VAL A 132 31.08 3.29 -0.49
N ALA A 133 31.17 4.42 -1.19
CA ALA A 133 30.26 5.54 -0.97
C ALA A 133 28.89 5.31 -1.64
N GLY A 134 27.81 5.30 -0.85
CA GLY A 134 26.44 5.09 -1.34
C GLY A 134 26.15 3.63 -1.71
N LEU A 135 25.29 3.42 -2.71
CA LEU A 135 24.90 2.09 -3.22
C LEU A 135 24.33 1.15 -2.15
N GLU A 136 23.62 1.69 -1.15
CA GLU A 136 23.14 0.92 0.00
C GLU A 136 22.21 -0.24 -0.40
N SER A 137 21.37 -0.05 -1.43
CA SER A 137 20.54 -1.13 -2.01
C SER A 137 21.41 -2.27 -2.56
N ALA A 138 22.41 -1.95 -3.37
CA ALA A 138 23.33 -2.95 -3.92
C ALA A 138 24.15 -3.66 -2.83
N LYS A 139 24.59 -2.94 -1.78
CA LYS A 139 25.29 -3.53 -0.64
C LYS A 139 24.40 -4.51 0.13
N GLN A 140 23.16 -4.12 0.39
CA GLN A 140 22.20 -4.96 1.11
C GLN A 140 21.88 -6.24 0.31
N ALA A 141 21.59 -6.11 -0.99
CA ALA A 141 21.31 -7.26 -1.85
C ALA A 141 22.47 -8.26 -1.86
N LEU A 142 23.71 -7.78 -1.88
CA LEU A 142 24.91 -8.62 -1.81
C LEU A 142 25.16 -9.16 -0.38
N GLN A 143 24.84 -8.41 0.66
CA GLN A 143 24.93 -8.87 2.05
C GLN A 143 23.96 -10.02 2.33
N GLU A 144 22.71 -9.92 1.86
CA GLU A 144 21.71 -10.98 1.99
C GLU A 144 22.08 -12.22 1.19
N ALA A 145 22.67 -12.01 0.01
CA ALA A 145 23.02 -13.10 -0.89
C ALA A 145 24.28 -13.86 -0.49
N VAL A 146 25.27 -13.16 0.04
CA VAL A 146 26.62 -13.70 0.25
C VAL A 146 26.90 -13.90 1.73
N ILE A 147 26.60 -12.89 2.55
CA ILE A 147 27.01 -12.88 3.97
C ILE A 147 26.03 -13.69 4.81
N LEU A 148 24.71 -13.61 4.57
CA LEU A 148 23.73 -14.36 5.35
C LEU A 148 23.86 -15.88 5.20
N PRO A 149 24.03 -16.48 4.01
CA PRO A 149 24.22 -17.93 3.89
C PRO A 149 25.48 -18.43 4.55
N VAL A 150 26.55 -17.63 4.53
CA VAL A 150 27.83 -17.98 5.17
C VAL A 150 27.72 -17.87 6.69
N LYS A 151 27.10 -16.80 7.22
CA LYS A 151 26.98 -16.57 8.68
C LYS A 151 25.86 -17.36 9.35
N PHE A 152 24.77 -17.65 8.65
CA PHE A 152 23.61 -18.38 9.17
C PHE A 152 23.17 -19.52 8.25
N PRO A 153 24.02 -20.56 8.02
CA PRO A 153 23.68 -21.66 7.12
C PRO A 153 22.35 -22.36 7.46
N GLN A 154 21.98 -22.39 8.74
CA GLN A 154 20.73 -22.98 9.24
C GLN A 154 19.46 -22.29 8.72
N PHE A 155 19.54 -21.04 8.24
CA PHE A 155 18.39 -20.34 7.65
C PHE A 155 18.09 -20.79 6.22
N PHE A 156 19.06 -21.44 5.57
CA PHE A 156 19.01 -21.88 4.18
C PHE A 156 18.85 -23.41 4.11
N THR A 157 17.76 -23.92 4.70
CA THR A 157 17.40 -25.34 4.70
C THR A 157 16.16 -25.62 3.83
N GLY A 158 16.08 -26.83 3.26
CA GLY A 158 14.97 -27.21 2.39
C GLY A 158 14.96 -26.44 1.06
N LYS A 159 13.83 -25.81 0.72
CA LYS A 159 13.69 -25.03 -0.53
C LYS A 159 14.32 -23.63 -0.48
N ARG A 160 14.74 -23.16 0.70
CA ARG A 160 15.42 -21.86 0.86
C ARG A 160 16.90 -22.05 0.56
N GLN A 161 17.27 -21.91 -0.71
CA GLN A 161 18.63 -22.08 -1.21
C GLN A 161 19.29 -20.72 -1.44
N PRO A 162 20.59 -20.56 -1.17
CA PRO A 162 21.30 -19.32 -1.45
C PRO A 162 21.39 -19.08 -2.96
N TRP A 163 21.36 -17.80 -3.35
CA TRP A 163 21.58 -17.37 -4.73
C TRP A 163 23.02 -17.70 -5.16
N ARG A 164 23.20 -18.11 -6.40
CA ARG A 164 24.48 -18.64 -6.91
C ARG A 164 25.17 -17.68 -7.87
N ALA A 165 24.42 -16.81 -8.55
CA ALA A 165 24.99 -15.90 -9.55
C ALA A 165 24.36 -14.50 -9.57
N PHE A 166 25.19 -13.45 -9.54
CA PHE A 166 24.78 -12.04 -9.64
C PHE A 166 25.46 -11.33 -10.80
N LEU A 167 24.69 -10.49 -11.51
CA LEU A 167 25.20 -9.57 -12.53
C LEU A 167 25.10 -8.12 -12.03
N LEU A 168 26.23 -7.45 -11.87
CA LEU A 168 26.33 -6.02 -11.62
C LEU A 168 26.43 -5.27 -12.95
N TYR A 169 25.53 -4.34 -13.22
CA TYR A 169 25.58 -3.56 -14.46
C TYR A 169 25.29 -2.09 -14.25
N GLY A 170 25.80 -1.25 -15.15
CA GLY A 170 25.57 0.19 -15.11
C GLY A 170 26.69 0.97 -15.77
N PRO A 171 26.63 2.31 -15.78
CA PRO A 171 27.61 3.15 -16.47
C PRO A 171 29.06 2.89 -16.01
N PRO A 172 30.07 3.18 -16.84
CA PRO A 172 31.47 3.06 -16.44
C PRO A 172 31.78 4.02 -15.27
N GLY A 173 32.73 3.63 -14.41
CA GLY A 173 33.20 4.49 -13.32
C GLY A 173 32.28 4.61 -12.10
N THR A 174 31.28 3.73 -11.95
CA THR A 174 30.34 3.71 -10.81
C THR A 174 30.74 2.77 -9.66
N GLY A 175 31.88 2.06 -9.78
CA GLY A 175 32.45 1.27 -8.67
C GLY A 175 32.03 -0.21 -8.61
N LYS A 176 31.57 -0.82 -9.71
CA LYS A 176 31.16 -2.24 -9.78
C LYS A 176 32.24 -3.22 -9.27
N SER A 177 33.47 -3.10 -9.76
CA SER A 177 34.59 -3.96 -9.33
C SER A 177 35.03 -3.65 -7.88
N TYR A 178 34.86 -2.41 -7.44
CA TYR A 178 35.15 -1.98 -6.07
C TYR A 178 34.14 -2.57 -5.06
N LEU A 179 32.86 -2.63 -5.44
CA LEU A 179 31.79 -3.26 -4.67
C LEU A 179 32.03 -4.78 -4.52
N ALA A 180 32.44 -5.47 -5.59
CA ALA A 180 32.74 -6.91 -5.53
C ALA A 180 33.89 -7.24 -4.56
N LYS A 181 34.94 -6.40 -4.50
CA LYS A 181 36.04 -6.55 -3.54
C LYS A 181 35.61 -6.32 -2.10
N ALA A 182 34.67 -5.40 -1.86
CA ALA A 182 34.09 -5.18 -0.54
C ALA A 182 33.31 -6.41 -0.04
N VAL A 183 32.49 -7.02 -0.91
CA VAL A 183 31.75 -8.26 -0.61
C VAL A 183 32.68 -9.37 -0.16
N ALA A 184 33.78 -9.58 -0.88
CA ALA A 184 34.72 -10.65 -0.60
C ALA A 184 35.46 -10.47 0.73
N THR A 185 35.84 -9.24 1.06
CA THR A 185 36.47 -8.90 2.34
C THR A 185 35.55 -9.21 3.52
N GLU A 186 34.25 -8.93 3.35
CA GLU A 186 33.25 -9.01 4.42
C GLU A 186 32.68 -10.43 4.60
N ALA A 187 32.76 -11.25 3.55
CA ALA A 187 32.42 -12.67 3.59
C ALA A 187 33.60 -13.59 4.02
N ASP A 188 34.79 -13.03 4.27
CA ASP A 188 36.06 -13.76 4.51
C ASP A 188 36.24 -14.97 3.57
N SER A 189 35.87 -14.77 2.30
CA SER A 189 35.81 -15.82 1.29
C SER A 189 36.96 -15.67 0.28
N THR A 190 37.40 -16.78 -0.31
CA THR A 190 38.48 -16.74 -1.31
C THR A 190 37.98 -16.01 -2.57
N PHE A 191 38.62 -14.91 -2.97
CA PHE A 191 38.24 -14.12 -4.14
C PHE A 191 39.08 -14.49 -5.36
N PHE A 192 38.43 -15.04 -6.38
CA PHE A 192 39.02 -15.34 -7.68
C PHE A 192 38.62 -14.24 -8.66
N SER A 193 39.55 -13.33 -8.96
CA SER A 193 39.32 -12.29 -9.97
C SER A 193 39.81 -12.76 -11.32
N VAL A 194 38.95 -12.71 -12.34
CA VAL A 194 39.29 -13.14 -13.70
C VAL A 194 38.88 -12.05 -14.69
N SER A 195 39.82 -11.62 -15.53
CA SER A 195 39.53 -10.74 -16.65
C SER A 195 39.12 -11.56 -17.87
N SER A 196 38.33 -10.97 -18.76
CA SER A 196 37.94 -11.58 -20.02
C SER A 196 39.12 -12.00 -20.90
N SER A 197 40.24 -11.28 -20.85
CA SER A 197 41.47 -11.64 -21.56
C SER A 197 42.14 -12.92 -21.04
N ASP A 198 41.97 -13.24 -19.76
CA ASP A 198 42.65 -14.35 -19.09
C ASP A 198 42.04 -15.71 -19.47
N LEU A 199 40.79 -15.69 -19.95
CA LEU A 199 40.04 -16.89 -20.37
C LEU A 199 40.19 -17.20 -21.86
N VAL A 200 40.86 -16.33 -22.63
CA VAL A 200 41.03 -16.50 -24.09
C VAL A 200 42.45 -17.00 -24.39
N SER A 201 42.60 -18.32 -24.55
CA SER A 201 43.85 -18.93 -25.01
C SER A 201 43.97 -18.96 -26.54
N LYS A 202 45.20 -18.98 -27.07
CA LYS A 202 45.49 -19.11 -28.52
C LYS A 202 45.40 -20.56 -29.04
N TRP A 203 45.34 -21.55 -28.16
CA TRP A 203 45.38 -22.98 -28.52
C TRP A 203 43.98 -23.61 -28.43
N MET A 204 43.57 -24.32 -29.48
CA MET A 204 42.21 -24.83 -29.62
C MET A 204 41.91 -25.94 -28.58
N GLY A 205 40.97 -25.69 -27.67
CA GLY A 205 40.54 -26.63 -26.62
C GLY A 205 41.10 -26.36 -25.21
N GLU A 206 42.09 -25.47 -25.06
CA GLU A 206 42.59 -25.08 -23.72
C GLU A 206 41.57 -24.22 -22.96
N SER A 207 40.85 -23.31 -23.62
CA SER A 207 39.96 -22.36 -22.95
C SER A 207 38.77 -22.99 -22.21
N GLU A 208 38.24 -24.13 -22.69
CA GLU A 208 37.18 -24.89 -21.99
C GLU A 208 37.73 -25.52 -20.70
N LYS A 209 38.92 -26.14 -20.78
CA LYS A 209 39.61 -26.70 -19.63
C LYS A 209 39.96 -25.62 -18.59
N LEU A 210 40.25 -24.39 -19.02
CA LEU A 210 40.51 -23.27 -18.11
C LEU A 210 39.27 -22.90 -17.27
N VAL A 211 38.09 -22.76 -17.89
CA VAL A 211 36.83 -22.46 -17.18
C VAL A 211 36.44 -23.59 -16.25
N SER A 212 36.53 -24.85 -16.71
CA SER A 212 36.21 -26.02 -15.89
C SER A 212 37.11 -26.11 -14.66
N ASN A 213 38.42 -25.90 -14.83
CA ASN A 213 39.37 -25.91 -13.72
C ASN A 213 39.22 -24.71 -12.78
N LEU A 214 38.84 -23.51 -13.26
CA LEU A 214 38.55 -22.35 -12.42
C LEU A 214 37.42 -22.67 -11.42
N PHE A 215 36.31 -23.24 -11.91
CA PHE A 215 35.20 -23.65 -11.04
C PHE A 215 35.60 -24.78 -10.10
N GLN A 216 36.44 -25.72 -10.55
CA GLN A 216 36.97 -26.76 -9.67
C GLN A 216 37.84 -26.19 -8.54
N MET A 217 38.76 -25.28 -8.86
CA MET A 217 39.60 -24.61 -7.87
C MET A 217 38.77 -23.78 -6.88
N ALA A 218 37.68 -23.15 -7.36
CA ALA A 218 36.75 -22.42 -6.51
C ALA A 218 35.99 -23.36 -5.56
N ARG A 219 35.55 -24.53 -6.03
CA ARG A 219 34.91 -25.58 -5.21
C ARG A 219 35.87 -26.10 -4.14
N ASP A 220 37.13 -26.40 -4.51
CA ASP A 220 38.16 -26.88 -3.58
C ASP A 220 38.51 -25.84 -2.50
N SER A 221 38.26 -24.55 -2.78
CA SER A 221 38.55 -23.41 -1.90
C SER A 221 37.29 -22.79 -1.27
N ALA A 222 36.15 -23.50 -1.28
CA ALA A 222 34.88 -22.97 -0.81
C ALA A 222 34.87 -22.74 0.73
N PRO A 223 34.27 -21.64 1.25
CA PRO A 223 33.47 -20.64 0.55
C PRO A 223 34.31 -19.69 -0.33
N SER A 224 33.88 -19.51 -1.58
CA SER A 224 34.64 -18.76 -2.58
C SER A 224 33.73 -17.94 -3.51
N ILE A 225 34.29 -16.84 -4.02
CA ILE A 225 33.61 -15.92 -4.94
C ILE A 225 34.44 -15.83 -6.22
N ILE A 226 33.81 -16.13 -7.36
CA ILE A 226 34.38 -15.93 -8.69
C ILE A 226 33.87 -14.59 -9.21
N PHE A 227 34.76 -13.64 -9.47
CA PHE A 227 34.42 -12.34 -10.06
C PHE A 227 34.91 -12.25 -11.51
N VAL A 228 33.99 -12.03 -12.43
CA VAL A 228 34.26 -11.84 -13.86
C VAL A 228 33.95 -10.40 -14.24
N ASP A 229 34.98 -9.62 -14.53
CA ASP A 229 34.81 -8.26 -15.03
C ASP A 229 34.61 -8.25 -16.55
N GLU A 230 33.83 -7.29 -17.06
CA GLU A 230 33.51 -7.13 -18.50
C GLU A 230 33.01 -8.42 -19.17
N ILE A 231 32.07 -9.14 -18.54
CA ILE A 231 31.57 -10.44 -19.04
C ILE A 231 30.96 -10.36 -20.45
N ASP A 232 30.49 -9.20 -20.86
CA ASP A 232 29.97 -8.92 -22.21
C ASP A 232 30.98 -9.23 -23.31
N SER A 233 32.28 -9.05 -23.06
CA SER A 233 33.35 -9.32 -24.03
C SER A 233 33.52 -10.82 -24.36
N LEU A 234 33.08 -11.73 -23.47
CA LEU A 234 33.11 -13.18 -23.69
C LEU A 234 31.74 -13.76 -24.07
N CYS A 235 30.67 -13.07 -23.67
CA CYS A 235 29.30 -13.59 -23.69
C CYS A 235 28.33 -12.72 -24.52
N GLY A 236 28.79 -12.15 -25.63
CA GLY A 236 27.98 -11.34 -26.54
C GLY A 236 26.82 -12.10 -27.24
N GLN A 237 25.87 -11.39 -27.85
CA GLN A 237 24.71 -11.98 -28.54
C GLN A 237 25.11 -12.92 -29.69
N ARG A 238 24.41 -14.06 -29.83
CA ARG A 238 24.62 -15.02 -30.94
C ARG A 238 24.25 -14.38 -32.28
N GLY A 239 25.18 -14.39 -33.23
CA GLY A 239 24.89 -14.10 -34.64
C GLY A 239 25.43 -12.78 -35.20
N GLU A 240 26.13 -11.96 -34.42
CA GLU A 240 26.98 -10.92 -35.01
C GLU A 240 28.20 -11.59 -35.64
N GLY A 241 28.41 -11.38 -36.95
CA GLY A 241 29.31 -12.14 -37.82
C GLY A 241 30.82 -12.11 -37.52
N ASN A 242 31.23 -11.81 -36.29
CA ASN A 242 32.61 -11.81 -35.80
C ASN A 242 32.83 -12.65 -34.52
N GLU A 243 31.84 -13.44 -34.06
CA GLU A 243 32.00 -14.26 -32.86
C GLU A 243 33.01 -15.41 -33.10
N SER A 244 34.16 -15.37 -32.40
CA SER A 244 35.17 -16.43 -32.46
C SER A 244 34.59 -17.76 -31.95
N GLU A 245 34.91 -18.87 -32.64
CA GLU A 245 34.56 -20.23 -32.19
C GLU A 245 35.07 -20.52 -30.76
N ALA A 246 36.18 -19.88 -30.34
CA ALA A 246 36.68 -19.95 -28.98
C ALA A 246 35.71 -19.31 -27.96
N SER A 247 35.09 -18.18 -28.29
CA SER A 247 34.13 -17.48 -27.42
C SER A 247 32.86 -18.30 -27.21
N ARG A 248 32.36 -18.95 -28.26
CA ARG A 248 31.16 -19.82 -28.19
C ARG A 248 31.35 -21.01 -27.26
N ARG A 249 32.54 -21.62 -27.32
CA ARG A 249 32.93 -22.75 -26.50
C ARG A 249 33.06 -22.37 -25.02
N ILE A 250 33.76 -21.28 -24.73
CA ILE A 250 33.86 -20.69 -23.37
C ILE A 250 32.49 -20.40 -22.79
N LYS A 251 31.61 -19.76 -23.57
CA LYS A 251 30.23 -19.45 -23.17
C LYS A 251 29.41 -20.71 -22.87
N THR A 252 29.59 -21.76 -23.65
CA THR A 252 28.91 -23.05 -23.43
C THR A 252 29.40 -23.70 -22.13
N GLU A 253 30.71 -23.74 -21.92
CA GLU A 253 31.30 -24.30 -20.70
C GLU A 253 30.90 -23.50 -19.45
N LEU A 254 30.91 -22.16 -19.51
CA LEU A 254 30.48 -21.29 -18.41
C LEU A 254 29.01 -21.55 -18.03
N LEU A 255 28.12 -21.73 -19.03
CA LEU A 255 26.71 -22.09 -18.79
C LEU A 255 26.56 -23.46 -18.10
N VAL A 256 27.39 -24.44 -18.47
CA VAL A 256 27.39 -25.77 -17.85
C VAL A 256 27.83 -25.69 -16.40
N GLN A 257 28.94 -24.98 -16.12
CA GLN A 257 29.46 -24.83 -14.76
C GLN A 257 28.50 -24.05 -13.86
N MET A 258 27.87 -22.98 -14.36
CA MET A 258 26.87 -22.22 -13.60
C MET A 258 25.57 -23.00 -13.31
N GLN A 259 25.28 -24.05 -14.10
CA GLN A 259 24.07 -24.89 -13.90
C GLN A 259 24.27 -25.96 -12.81
N GLY A 260 25.52 -26.24 -12.43
CA GLY A 260 25.87 -27.17 -11.36
C GLY A 260 25.43 -28.61 -11.59
N VAL A 261 25.38 -29.05 -12.85
CA VAL A 261 25.01 -30.44 -13.19
C VAL A 261 26.11 -31.38 -12.70
N GLY A 262 25.83 -32.15 -11.65
CA GLY A 262 26.70 -33.23 -11.16
C GLY A 262 27.53 -32.94 -9.90
N HIS A 263 27.46 -31.73 -9.31
CA HIS A 263 28.27 -31.35 -8.15
C HIS A 263 27.49 -30.51 -7.10
N ASN A 264 27.87 -30.63 -5.82
CA ASN A 264 27.31 -29.83 -4.71
C ASN A 264 27.91 -28.41 -4.70
N ASP A 265 27.34 -27.53 -5.52
CA ASP A 265 27.80 -26.14 -5.69
C ASP A 265 27.28 -25.15 -4.63
N GLU A 266 26.89 -25.63 -3.44
CA GLU A 266 26.18 -24.82 -2.44
C GLU A 266 27.02 -23.70 -1.79
N LYS A 267 28.33 -23.60 -2.09
CA LYS A 267 29.26 -22.65 -1.46
C LYS A 267 30.14 -21.85 -2.44
N VAL A 268 29.84 -21.87 -3.74
CA VAL A 268 30.55 -21.08 -4.75
C VAL A 268 29.60 -20.03 -5.34
N LEU A 269 29.99 -18.76 -5.26
CA LEU A 269 29.21 -17.64 -5.79
C LEU A 269 29.88 -17.05 -7.04
N VAL A 270 29.10 -16.80 -8.08
CA VAL A 270 29.56 -16.11 -9.30
C VAL A 270 29.06 -14.67 -9.30
N LEU A 271 29.98 -13.70 -9.26
CA LEU A 271 29.71 -12.28 -9.48
C LEU A 271 30.25 -11.87 -10.85
N ALA A 272 29.44 -11.21 -11.66
CA ALA A 272 29.90 -10.66 -12.94
C ALA A 272 29.59 -9.18 -13.05
N ALA A 273 30.43 -8.40 -13.71
CA ALA A 273 30.22 -6.99 -13.98
C ALA A 273 30.18 -6.69 -15.48
N THR A 274 29.33 -5.74 -15.90
CA THR A 274 29.29 -5.27 -17.29
C THR A 274 28.90 -3.79 -17.39
N ASN A 275 29.48 -3.10 -18.38
CA ASN A 275 29.06 -1.75 -18.77
C ASN A 275 28.07 -1.78 -19.95
N THR A 276 27.86 -2.91 -20.62
CA THR A 276 26.99 -3.00 -21.80
C THR A 276 26.00 -4.18 -21.68
N PRO A 277 25.06 -4.12 -20.72
CA PRO A 277 24.22 -5.27 -20.39
C PRO A 277 23.30 -5.71 -21.54
N TYR A 278 23.00 -4.81 -22.49
CA TYR A 278 22.24 -5.06 -23.71
C TYR A 278 22.99 -5.92 -24.75
N ALA A 279 24.33 -5.92 -24.73
CA ALA A 279 25.15 -6.75 -25.60
C ALA A 279 25.26 -8.21 -25.10
N LEU A 280 24.86 -8.47 -23.85
CA LEU A 280 24.96 -9.79 -23.22
C LEU A 280 23.93 -10.78 -23.79
N ASP A 281 24.39 -12.00 -24.06
CA ASP A 281 23.55 -13.09 -24.56
C ASP A 281 22.38 -13.44 -23.63
N GLN A 282 21.23 -13.74 -24.24
CA GLN A 282 20.01 -14.07 -23.50
C GLN A 282 20.17 -15.33 -22.62
N ALA A 283 20.93 -16.34 -23.03
CA ALA A 283 21.12 -17.57 -22.25
C ALA A 283 21.98 -17.33 -21.01
N ILE A 284 23.04 -16.52 -21.14
CA ILE A 284 23.90 -16.10 -20.02
C ILE A 284 23.12 -15.21 -19.06
N ARG A 285 22.35 -14.24 -19.59
CA ARG A 285 21.50 -13.36 -18.78
C ARG A 285 20.47 -14.13 -17.94
N ARG A 286 19.97 -15.28 -18.42
CA ARG A 286 19.05 -16.16 -17.69
C ARG A 286 19.71 -17.01 -16.60
N ARG A 287 21.04 -17.11 -16.56
CA ARG A 287 21.80 -17.87 -15.54
C ARG A 287 22.26 -17.02 -14.36
N PHE A 288 22.16 -15.71 -14.47
CA PHE A 288 22.27 -14.83 -13.31
C PHE A 288 20.94 -14.78 -12.58
N ASP A 289 20.95 -15.25 -11.34
CA ASP A 289 19.78 -15.30 -10.48
C ASP A 289 19.27 -13.90 -10.15
N LYS A 290 20.19 -12.94 -10.00
CA LYS A 290 19.89 -11.53 -9.72
C LYS A 290 20.71 -10.58 -10.60
N ARG A 291 20.12 -9.42 -10.94
CA ARG A 291 20.75 -8.40 -11.80
C ARG A 291 20.62 -7.02 -11.18
N ILE A 292 21.71 -6.53 -10.60
CA ILE A 292 21.76 -5.31 -9.80
C ILE A 292 22.26 -4.14 -10.66
N TYR A 293 21.45 -3.09 -10.76
CA TYR A 293 21.83 -1.84 -11.41
C TYR A 293 22.67 -0.95 -10.47
N ILE A 294 23.81 -0.45 -10.96
CA ILE A 294 24.72 0.43 -10.24
C ILE A 294 24.70 1.83 -10.92
N PRO A 295 23.86 2.77 -10.43
CA PRO A 295 23.68 4.08 -11.03
C PRO A 295 24.85 5.04 -10.75
N LEU A 296 24.80 6.24 -11.32
CA LEU A 296 25.66 7.35 -10.92
C LEU A 296 25.42 7.73 -9.43
N PRO A 297 26.46 8.22 -8.71
CA PRO A 297 26.35 8.53 -7.29
C PRO A 297 25.35 9.67 -7.01
N ASP A 298 24.55 9.52 -5.95
CA ASP A 298 23.64 10.56 -5.46
C ASP A 298 24.38 11.72 -4.77
N LEU A 299 23.66 12.77 -4.39
CA LEU A 299 24.24 13.97 -3.77
C LEU A 299 25.10 13.65 -2.52
N LYS A 300 24.62 12.75 -1.64
CA LYS A 300 25.31 12.40 -0.40
C LYS A 300 26.53 11.53 -0.69
N ALA A 301 26.41 10.60 -1.63
CA ALA A 301 27.51 9.78 -2.10
C ALA A 301 28.62 10.65 -2.72
N ARG A 302 28.28 11.64 -3.56
CA ARG A 302 29.25 12.59 -4.12
C ARG A 302 29.93 13.42 -3.03
N GLN A 303 29.17 13.92 -2.05
CA GLN A 303 29.73 14.65 -0.90
C GLN A 303 30.73 13.79 -0.12
N HIS A 304 30.38 12.52 0.14
CA HIS A 304 31.26 11.59 0.83
C HIS A 304 32.50 11.25 0.00
N MET A 305 32.35 11.00 -1.32
CA MET A 305 33.46 10.75 -2.24
C MET A 305 34.47 11.90 -2.26
N PHE A 306 34.02 13.15 -2.26
CA PHE A 306 34.93 14.30 -2.16
C PHE A 306 35.76 14.28 -0.87
N LYS A 307 35.17 13.90 0.27
CA LYS A 307 35.88 13.79 1.55
C LYS A 307 36.88 12.63 1.54
N VAL A 308 36.44 11.46 1.07
CA VAL A 308 37.27 10.25 1.01
C VAL A 308 38.47 10.45 0.11
N HIS A 309 38.30 11.06 -1.08
CA HIS A 309 39.40 11.32 -2.00
C HIS A 309 40.32 12.46 -1.58
N LEU A 310 39.85 13.42 -0.78
CA LEU A 310 40.68 14.49 -0.22
C LEU A 310 41.55 13.99 0.95
N GLY A 311 41.04 13.01 1.71
CA GLY A 311 41.75 12.35 2.81
C GLY A 311 42.22 13.34 3.88
N ASP A 312 43.42 13.11 4.42
CA ASP A 312 44.03 13.96 5.45
C ASP A 312 44.75 15.20 4.88
N THR A 313 44.52 15.53 3.60
CA THR A 313 45.19 16.67 2.95
C THR A 313 44.71 18.00 3.57
N PRO A 314 45.60 18.91 3.99
CA PRO A 314 45.19 20.17 4.59
C PRO A 314 44.28 21.02 3.68
N HIS A 315 43.07 21.31 4.15
CA HIS A 315 42.07 22.13 3.45
C HIS A 315 41.33 23.08 4.40
N ASN A 316 40.74 24.14 3.85
CA ASN A 316 39.90 25.09 4.61
C ASN A 316 38.40 24.98 4.28
N LEU A 317 37.98 23.89 3.63
CA LEU A 317 36.59 23.62 3.28
C LEU A 317 35.72 23.31 4.50
N MET A 318 34.50 23.86 4.51
CA MET A 318 33.44 23.53 5.47
C MET A 318 32.52 22.44 4.91
N GLU A 319 31.68 21.86 5.77
CA GLU A 319 30.65 20.88 5.37
C GLU A 319 29.72 21.39 4.26
N SER A 320 29.34 22.67 4.31
CA SER A 320 28.54 23.32 3.28
C SER A 320 29.25 23.40 1.92
N ASP A 321 30.59 23.47 1.92
CA ASP A 321 31.35 23.51 0.66
C ASP A 321 31.33 22.15 -0.03
N PHE A 322 31.41 21.04 0.73
CA PHE A 322 31.28 19.70 0.15
C PHE A 322 29.87 19.46 -0.43
N GLU A 323 28.84 20.00 0.20
CA GLU A 323 27.48 19.95 -0.34
C GLU A 323 27.35 20.76 -1.64
N ASP A 324 27.93 21.96 -1.69
CA ASP A 324 27.96 22.79 -2.91
C ASP A 324 28.71 22.10 -4.06
N LEU A 325 29.85 21.47 -3.76
CA LEU A 325 30.61 20.69 -4.75
C LEU A 325 29.79 19.52 -5.28
N ALA A 326 29.10 18.80 -4.40
CA ALA A 326 28.22 17.70 -4.79
C ALA A 326 27.03 18.16 -5.66
N ARG A 327 26.51 19.38 -5.47
CA ARG A 327 25.46 19.97 -6.33
C ARG A 327 26.01 20.35 -7.72
N LYS A 328 27.24 20.89 -7.79
CA LYS A 328 27.88 21.28 -9.06
C LYS A 328 28.32 20.10 -9.93
N THR A 329 28.48 18.92 -9.35
CA THR A 329 28.91 17.69 -10.06
C THR A 329 27.76 16.71 -10.34
N GLU A 330 26.55 17.22 -10.56
CA GLU A 330 25.46 16.40 -11.06
C GLU A 330 25.83 15.76 -12.41
N GLY A 331 25.64 14.43 -12.51
CA GLY A 331 26.02 13.64 -13.69
C GLY A 331 27.46 13.12 -13.69
N PHE A 332 28.28 13.43 -12.68
CA PHE A 332 29.64 12.88 -12.58
C PHE A 332 29.61 11.44 -12.05
N SER A 333 30.42 10.57 -12.64
CA SER A 333 30.72 9.24 -12.12
C SER A 333 31.68 9.30 -10.92
N GLY A 334 31.82 8.20 -10.17
CA GLY A 334 32.82 8.12 -9.09
C GLY A 334 34.24 8.33 -9.62
N SER A 335 34.52 7.84 -10.84
CA SER A 335 35.78 8.11 -11.54
C SER A 335 35.98 9.59 -11.86
N ASP A 336 34.93 10.29 -12.32
CA ASP A 336 35.02 11.73 -12.63
C ASP A 336 35.36 12.56 -11.38
N ILE A 337 34.76 12.20 -10.24
CA ILE A 337 35.04 12.85 -8.95
C ILE A 337 36.48 12.58 -8.50
N SER A 338 36.95 11.34 -8.62
CA SER A 338 38.34 10.97 -8.30
C SER A 338 39.34 11.75 -9.15
N VAL A 339 39.10 11.87 -10.47
CA VAL A 339 39.94 12.66 -11.38
C VAL A 339 39.88 14.15 -11.04
N CYS A 340 38.70 14.69 -10.72
CA CYS A 340 38.53 16.07 -10.31
C CYS A 340 39.32 16.38 -9.03
N VAL A 341 39.20 15.55 -7.99
CA VAL A 341 39.94 15.74 -6.73
C VAL A 341 41.45 15.61 -6.98
N LYS A 342 41.88 14.63 -7.78
CA LYS A 342 43.29 14.48 -8.14
C LYS A 342 43.86 15.74 -8.78
N ASP A 343 43.14 16.40 -9.68
CA ASP A 343 43.58 17.65 -10.30
C ASP A 343 43.60 18.82 -9.30
N VAL A 344 42.64 18.87 -8.37
CA VAL A 344 42.60 19.87 -7.29
C VAL A 344 43.77 19.71 -6.31
N LEU A 345 44.17 18.47 -5.99
CA LEU A 345 45.34 18.20 -5.13
C LEU A 345 46.64 18.82 -5.68
N PHE A 346 46.73 19.06 -6.99
CA PHE A 346 47.87 19.72 -7.63
C PHE A 346 47.76 21.26 -7.70
N GLU A 347 46.59 21.86 -7.45
CA GLU A 347 46.45 23.33 -7.52
C GLU A 347 47.31 24.08 -6.48
N PRO A 348 47.42 23.64 -5.20
CA PRO A 348 48.36 24.24 -4.26
C PRO A 348 49.82 24.18 -4.72
N VAL A 349 50.21 23.10 -5.41
CA VAL A 349 51.56 22.95 -5.96
C VAL A 349 51.79 23.96 -7.07
N ARG A 350 50.83 24.10 -8.01
CA ARG A 350 50.86 25.10 -9.08
C ARG A 350 50.94 26.53 -8.52
N LYS A 351 50.11 26.85 -7.51
CA LYS A 351 50.16 28.15 -6.81
C LYS A 351 51.51 28.43 -6.16
N THR A 352 52.15 27.42 -5.59
CA THR A 352 53.46 27.56 -4.94
C THR A 352 54.56 27.77 -5.97
N GLN A 353 54.47 27.09 -7.12
CA GLN A 353 55.40 27.24 -8.23
C GLN A 353 55.29 28.63 -8.89
N ASP A 354 54.07 29.15 -9.06
CA ASP A 354 53.81 30.44 -9.71
C ASP A 354 53.91 31.65 -8.75
N ALA A 355 54.09 31.41 -7.45
CA ALA A 355 54.14 32.47 -6.44
C ALA A 355 55.42 33.30 -6.53
N MET A 356 55.24 34.63 -6.56
CA MET A 356 56.33 35.61 -6.48
C MET A 356 56.55 36.16 -5.07
N PHE A 357 55.69 35.80 -4.12
CA PHE A 357 55.73 36.30 -2.74
C PHE A 357 55.48 35.15 -1.75
N PHE A 358 56.29 35.09 -0.69
CA PHE A 358 56.16 34.11 0.40
C PHE A 358 56.17 34.78 1.77
N VAL A 359 55.47 34.18 2.72
CA VAL A 359 55.46 34.59 4.12
C VAL A 359 56.00 33.45 5.00
N LYS A 360 56.73 33.81 6.04
CA LYS A 360 57.24 32.85 7.02
C LYS A 360 56.19 32.60 8.09
N THR A 361 55.78 31.35 8.26
CA THR A 361 54.84 30.94 9.30
C THR A 361 55.49 30.98 10.69
N PRO A 362 54.71 31.03 11.78
CA PRO A 362 55.25 31.00 13.15
C PRO A 362 56.17 29.81 13.43
N ASN A 363 55.99 28.70 12.71
CA ASN A 363 56.79 27.48 12.84
C ASN A 363 58.07 27.49 11.98
N GLY A 364 58.38 28.62 11.33
CA GLY A 364 59.58 28.80 10.51
C GLY A 364 59.52 28.19 9.10
N LEU A 365 58.32 27.79 8.64
CA LEU A 365 58.06 27.29 7.28
C LEU A 365 57.67 28.43 6.34
N TRP A 366 57.90 28.29 5.04
CA TRP A 366 57.58 29.28 4.02
C TRP A 366 56.35 28.86 3.22
N MET A 367 55.36 29.75 3.11
CA MET A 367 54.10 29.51 2.40
C MET A 367 53.83 30.66 1.42
N PRO A 368 53.30 30.41 0.21
CA PRO A 368 53.01 31.47 -0.75
C PRO A 368 51.91 32.41 -0.23
N CYS A 369 52.02 33.70 -0.56
CA CYS A 369 51.13 34.75 -0.08
C CYS A 369 50.91 35.86 -1.13
N GLY A 370 49.93 36.73 -0.89
CA GLY A 370 49.71 37.92 -1.72
C GLY A 370 50.65 39.08 -1.36
N PRO A 371 50.91 40.02 -2.30
CA PRO A 371 51.87 41.13 -2.10
C PRO A 371 51.46 42.11 -0.99
N LYS A 372 50.19 42.12 -0.58
CA LYS A 372 49.64 43.01 0.45
C LYS A 372 49.59 42.36 1.84
N GLN A 373 50.04 41.12 2.00
CA GLN A 373 50.01 40.44 3.29
C GLN A 373 51.13 40.94 4.21
N PRO A 374 50.85 41.29 5.48
CA PRO A 374 51.89 41.69 6.43
C PRO A 374 52.96 40.58 6.58
N GLY A 375 54.22 40.94 6.34
CA GLY A 375 55.33 39.98 6.36
C GLY A 375 55.58 39.22 5.05
N ALA A 376 54.92 39.60 3.95
CA ALA A 376 55.20 39.07 2.62
C ALA A 376 56.59 39.51 2.13
N VAL A 377 57.36 38.55 1.63
CA VAL A 377 58.69 38.77 1.02
C VAL A 377 58.59 38.40 -0.45
N GLN A 378 59.07 39.27 -1.34
CA GLN A 378 59.17 38.97 -2.76
C GLN A 378 60.34 38.01 -2.99
N ILE A 379 60.02 36.73 -3.19
CA ILE A 379 60.99 35.66 -3.41
C ILE A 379 60.27 34.52 -4.14
N THR A 380 60.96 33.78 -5.00
CA THR A 380 60.40 32.65 -5.74
C THR A 380 60.73 31.31 -5.07
N MET A 381 60.01 30.24 -5.44
CA MET A 381 60.30 28.89 -4.96
C MET A 381 61.74 28.46 -5.32
N GLN A 382 62.23 28.76 -6.53
CA GLN A 382 63.58 28.37 -6.95
C GLN A 382 64.66 29.11 -6.16
N GLU A 383 64.45 30.39 -5.82
CA GLU A 383 65.39 31.17 -5.01
C GLU A 383 65.45 30.65 -3.56
N LEU A 384 64.30 30.32 -2.96
CA LEU A 384 64.26 29.66 -1.64
C LEU A 384 64.95 28.30 -1.67
N ALA A 385 64.77 27.52 -2.73
CA ALA A 385 65.45 26.25 -2.91
C ALA A 385 66.97 26.42 -3.06
N GLY A 386 67.42 27.42 -3.83
CA GLY A 386 68.84 27.76 -4.00
C GLY A 386 69.53 28.20 -2.70
N GLN A 387 68.76 28.68 -1.72
CA GLN A 387 69.23 29.00 -0.36
C GLN A 387 69.23 27.79 0.60
N GLY A 388 69.00 26.57 0.10
CA GLY A 388 68.92 25.35 0.92
C GLY A 388 67.64 25.23 1.77
N LEU A 389 66.61 26.04 1.49
CA LEU A 389 65.35 26.07 2.24
C LEU A 389 64.23 25.25 1.59
N ALA A 390 64.53 24.45 0.56
CA ALA A 390 63.54 23.65 -0.18
C ALA A 390 62.64 22.80 0.74
N ALA A 391 63.23 22.14 1.75
CA ALA A 391 62.49 21.31 2.71
C ALA A 391 61.58 22.10 3.68
N LYS A 392 61.68 23.44 3.69
CA LYS A 392 60.87 24.32 4.55
C LYS A 392 59.74 25.00 3.78
N ILE A 393 59.58 24.73 2.48
CA ILE A 393 58.49 25.26 1.68
C ILE A 393 57.28 24.35 1.83
N ILE A 394 56.13 24.93 2.17
CA ILE A 394 54.86 24.22 2.27
C ILE A 394 53.83 24.82 1.32
N PRO A 395 53.03 23.99 0.62
CA PRO A 395 51.93 24.49 -0.19
C PRO A 395 50.82 25.06 0.70
N PRO A 396 50.01 26.00 0.20
CA PRO A 396 48.86 26.52 0.92
C PRO A 396 47.77 25.43 1.03
N PRO A 397 46.87 25.49 2.04
CA PRO A 397 45.76 24.54 2.14
C PRO A 397 44.81 24.68 0.94
N ILE A 398 44.18 23.56 0.56
CA ILE A 398 43.21 23.53 -0.53
C ILE A 398 41.98 24.35 -0.15
N SER A 399 41.49 25.15 -1.11
CA SER A 399 40.33 26.03 -0.95
C SER A 399 39.22 25.76 -1.96
N LYS A 400 38.01 26.25 -1.68
CA LYS A 400 36.87 26.15 -2.59
C LYS A 400 37.16 26.71 -3.99
N ILE A 401 37.98 27.76 -4.07
CA ILE A 401 38.39 28.41 -5.32
C ILE A 401 39.17 27.43 -6.22
N ASP A 402 39.94 26.51 -5.62
CA ASP A 402 40.69 25.49 -6.35
C ASP A 402 39.76 24.49 -7.03
N PHE A 403 38.72 24.07 -6.30
CA PHE A 403 37.66 23.23 -6.87
C PHE A 403 36.87 23.96 -7.95
N ASP A 404 36.48 25.22 -7.74
CA ASP A 404 35.75 25.99 -8.75
C ASP A 404 36.54 26.15 -10.06
N LYS A 405 37.86 26.34 -9.97
CA LYS A 405 38.76 26.43 -11.13
C LYS A 405 38.83 25.10 -11.90
N VAL A 406 38.93 23.97 -11.20
CA VAL A 406 39.00 22.64 -11.83
C VAL A 406 37.64 22.25 -12.42
N LEU A 407 36.55 22.49 -11.70
CA LEU A 407 35.18 22.19 -12.16
C LEU A 407 34.78 23.01 -13.39
N ALA A 408 35.32 24.21 -13.58
CA ALA A 408 35.06 25.02 -14.78
C ALA A 408 35.53 24.35 -16.09
N ARG A 409 36.50 23.43 -16.04
CA ARG A 409 37.06 22.74 -17.21
C ARG A 409 36.74 21.25 -17.31
N GLN A 410 36.13 20.67 -16.27
CA GLN A 410 35.75 19.26 -16.21
C GLN A 410 34.35 19.04 -16.82
N ARG A 411 34.14 17.91 -17.49
CA ARG A 411 32.86 17.49 -18.07
C ARG A 411 32.58 16.04 -17.67
N PRO A 412 31.30 15.65 -17.48
CA PRO A 412 30.96 14.27 -17.14
C PRO A 412 31.32 13.32 -18.30
N THR A 413 31.82 12.13 -17.96
CA THR A 413 32.20 11.12 -18.96
C THR A 413 31.03 10.27 -19.46
N VAL A 414 29.91 10.29 -18.75
CA VAL A 414 28.68 9.56 -19.11
C VAL A 414 27.63 10.55 -19.60
N SER A 415 27.11 10.34 -20.82
CA SER A 415 26.07 11.20 -21.39
C SER A 415 24.66 10.80 -20.91
N LYS A 416 23.68 11.70 -21.05
CA LYS A 416 22.28 11.40 -20.72
C LYS A 416 21.72 10.25 -21.58
N SER A 417 22.10 10.17 -22.86
CA SER A 417 21.70 9.08 -23.74
C SER A 417 22.25 7.73 -23.31
N ASP A 418 23.45 7.68 -22.74
CA ASP A 418 24.02 6.43 -22.21
C ASP A 418 23.23 5.94 -20.99
N LEU A 419 22.82 6.88 -20.12
CA LEU A 419 21.97 6.58 -18.96
C LEU A 419 20.60 6.04 -19.37
N GLU A 420 19.97 6.62 -20.39
CA GLU A 420 18.68 6.16 -20.90
C GLU A 420 18.71 4.70 -21.39
N VAL A 421 19.83 4.26 -21.97
CA VAL A 421 20.02 2.87 -22.41
C VAL A 421 20.06 1.93 -21.20
N HIS A 422 20.77 2.32 -20.15
CA HIS A 422 20.80 1.57 -18.90
C HIS A 422 19.44 1.53 -18.23
N GLU A 423 18.74 2.67 -18.10
CA GLU A 423 17.39 2.74 -17.53
C GLU A 423 16.39 1.88 -18.32
N ARG A 424 16.49 1.87 -19.65
CA ARG A 424 15.65 1.00 -20.50
C ARG A 424 15.95 -0.47 -20.25
N PHE A 425 17.24 -0.85 -20.23
CA PHE A 425 17.63 -2.22 -19.90
C PHE A 425 17.17 -2.62 -18.50
N THR A 426 17.27 -1.71 -17.52
CA THR A 426 16.81 -1.96 -16.16
C THR A 426 15.30 -2.17 -16.10
N LYS A 427 14.51 -1.35 -16.81
CA LYS A 427 13.05 -1.54 -16.93
C LYS A 427 12.67 -2.87 -17.57
N GLU A 428 13.44 -3.33 -18.56
CA GLU A 428 13.13 -4.55 -19.30
C GLU A 428 13.66 -5.83 -18.62
N PHE A 429 14.82 -5.76 -17.96
CA PHE A 429 15.58 -6.94 -17.51
C PHE A 429 16.25 -6.79 -16.15
N GLY A 430 16.23 -5.60 -15.57
CA GLY A 430 16.83 -5.31 -14.28
C GLY A 430 15.91 -5.60 -13.12
N GLU A 431 16.52 -5.82 -11.96
CA GLU A 431 15.82 -5.77 -10.68
C GLU A 431 16.18 -4.44 -10.03
N GLU A 432 15.36 -3.42 -10.26
CA GLU A 432 15.59 -2.10 -9.67
C GLU A 432 14.98 -2.03 -8.26
N GLU A 433 15.82 -2.09 -7.25
CA GLU A 433 15.52 -1.58 -5.90
C GLU A 433 15.63 -0.05 -5.94
N SER A 434 14.49 0.64 -5.89
CA SER A 434 14.41 2.09 -5.90
C SER A 434 14.65 2.71 -4.52
N ASN A 435 15.63 3.62 -4.44
CA ASN A 435 15.94 4.45 -3.28
C ASN A 435 14.91 5.57 -3.11
N SER A 436 13.90 5.33 -2.28
CA SER A 436 13.33 6.29 -1.31
C SER A 436 12.11 5.65 -0.68
N VAL A 437 12.26 5.08 0.52
CA VAL A 437 11.15 4.40 1.19
C VAL A 437 10.94 5.01 2.57
N ILE A 438 9.95 5.91 2.64
CA ILE A 438 9.18 6.15 3.85
C ILE A 438 8.24 4.92 3.95
N SER A 439 8.73 3.72 4.38
CA SER A 439 8.08 2.37 4.55
C SER A 439 7.62 1.54 3.32
N VAL A 440 7.62 0.19 3.25
CA VAL A 440 7.70 -0.93 4.25
C VAL A 440 7.80 -2.33 3.53
N ILE A 441 8.45 -3.33 4.18
CA ILE A 441 8.24 -4.82 4.29
C ILE A 441 8.07 -5.75 3.04
N GLU A 442 8.82 -6.88 3.10
CA GLU A 442 8.81 -8.21 2.42
C GLU A 442 7.77 -8.55 1.31
N SER A 443 8.22 -9.12 0.18
CA SER A 443 7.37 -9.85 -0.78
C SER A 443 7.87 -11.27 -1.05
N GLY A 444 7.17 -12.26 -0.48
CA GLY A 444 7.07 -13.61 -1.02
C GLY A 444 5.81 -13.76 -1.88
N ILE A 445 5.71 -14.84 -2.68
CA ILE A 445 4.49 -15.11 -3.47
C ILE A 445 3.28 -15.28 -2.54
N ASN A 446 2.36 -14.31 -2.58
CA ASN A 446 1.04 -14.31 -1.95
C ASN A 446 0.04 -13.51 -2.82
N LYS A 447 -1.24 -13.91 -2.81
CA LYS A 447 -2.33 -13.20 -3.52
C LYS A 447 -2.70 -11.91 -2.79
N ILE A 448 -2.88 -10.81 -3.54
CA ILE A 448 -3.44 -9.55 -3.01
C ILE A 448 -4.93 -9.74 -2.76
N HIS A 449 -5.32 -9.89 -1.50
CA HIS A 449 -6.70 -9.67 -1.06
C HIS A 449 -6.67 -8.38 -0.22
N THR A 450 -6.91 -7.22 -0.85
CA THR A 450 -7.53 -6.12 -0.08
C THR A 450 -8.90 -6.65 0.38
N THR A 451 -9.65 -5.98 1.24
CA THR A 451 -10.91 -6.54 1.78
C THR A 451 -12.07 -6.59 0.74
N GLN A 452 -11.72 -6.93 -0.50
CA GLN A 452 -12.38 -7.19 -1.76
C GLN A 452 -12.92 -5.98 -2.51
N SER A 453 -13.47 -4.97 -1.84
CA SER A 453 -14.19 -3.89 -2.53
C SER A 453 -13.30 -3.08 -3.50
N TRP A 454 -12.12 -2.62 -3.07
CA TRP A 454 -11.22 -1.82 -3.93
C TRP A 454 -10.53 -2.65 -5.03
N ASN A 455 -10.21 -3.92 -4.75
CA ASN A 455 -9.76 -4.88 -5.76
C ASN A 455 -10.83 -5.11 -6.84
N PHE A 456 -12.08 -5.28 -6.40
CA PHE A 456 -13.24 -5.47 -7.28
C PHE A 456 -13.46 -4.25 -8.19
N LEU A 457 -13.23 -3.04 -7.66
CA LEU A 457 -13.25 -1.79 -8.43
C LEU A 457 -12.01 -1.58 -9.32
N ARG A 458 -11.08 -2.54 -9.39
CA ARG A 458 -9.89 -2.53 -10.25
C ARG A 458 -8.97 -1.33 -10.01
N LEU A 459 -8.97 -0.77 -8.80
CA LEU A 459 -8.12 0.37 -8.47
C LEU A 459 -6.62 0.00 -8.50
N ASP A 460 -6.29 -1.25 -8.17
CA ASP A 460 -4.90 -1.73 -8.12
C ASP A 460 -4.36 -2.14 -9.50
N SER A 461 -5.24 -2.57 -10.43
CA SER A 461 -4.84 -2.79 -11.83
C SER A 461 -4.72 -1.49 -12.63
N ALA A 462 -5.26 -0.37 -12.13
CA ALA A 462 -5.04 0.96 -12.69
C ALA A 462 -3.57 1.43 -12.58
N GLN A 463 -2.83 0.94 -11.58
CA GLN A 463 -1.38 1.13 -11.50
C GLN A 463 -0.63 0.23 -12.49
N GLN A 464 -1.23 -0.86 -12.98
CA GLN A 464 -0.67 -1.79 -13.98
C GLN A 464 -1.00 -1.43 -15.43
N TYR A 465 -2.08 -0.67 -15.69
CA TYR A 465 -2.38 -0.15 -17.04
C TYR A 465 -1.53 1.08 -17.33
N ASN A 466 -0.34 0.82 -17.89
CA ASN A 466 0.58 1.79 -18.50
C ASN A 466 -0.17 2.92 -19.24
N GLN A 467 -0.25 4.13 -18.64
CA GLN A 467 -0.20 5.47 -19.26
C GLN A 467 -0.82 6.62 -18.44
N LEU A 468 -1.46 6.40 -17.28
CA LEU A 468 -1.91 7.51 -16.43
C LEU A 468 -1.03 7.65 -15.18
N PRO A 469 -0.21 8.72 -15.05
CA PRO A 469 0.42 9.04 -13.79
C PRO A 469 -0.66 9.53 -12.82
N MET A 470 -1.27 8.60 -12.07
CA MET A 470 -2.03 8.95 -10.87
C MET A 470 -1.06 9.43 -9.79
N ASN A 471 -0.47 10.61 -9.99
CA ASN A 471 0.21 11.38 -8.95
C ASN A 471 -0.86 11.94 -8.01
N LEU A 472 -1.43 11.05 -7.18
CA LEU A 472 -2.38 11.40 -6.14
C LEU A 472 -1.69 12.32 -5.15
N LYS A 473 -2.03 13.61 -5.20
CA LYS A 473 -1.50 14.60 -4.26
C LYS A 473 -2.15 14.34 -2.91
N SER A 474 -1.36 14.39 -1.84
CA SER A 474 -1.85 14.24 -0.47
C SER A 474 -2.71 15.40 0.03
N ASP A 475 -3.14 16.31 -0.84
CA ASP A 475 -3.65 17.63 -0.45
C ASP A 475 -5.18 17.74 -0.59
N VAL A 476 -5.84 16.65 -1.00
CA VAL A 476 -7.30 16.56 -0.99
C VAL A 476 -7.78 16.26 0.44
N ILE A 477 -8.80 16.98 0.86
CA ILE A 477 -9.39 16.91 2.20
C ILE A 477 -10.85 16.46 2.03
N VAL A 478 -11.19 15.32 2.65
CA VAL A 478 -12.58 14.85 2.71
C VAL A 478 -13.14 15.16 4.09
N GLY A 479 -14.22 15.94 4.13
CA GLY A 479 -15.04 16.15 5.31
C GLY A 479 -15.98 14.97 5.53
N VAL A 480 -16.00 14.40 6.73
CA VAL A 480 -16.86 13.26 7.08
C VAL A 480 -17.86 13.73 8.13
N ILE A 481 -19.13 13.84 7.76
CA ILE A 481 -20.24 14.16 8.66
C ILE A 481 -20.91 12.86 9.09
N ASP A 482 -20.67 12.44 10.33
CA ASP A 482 -21.04 11.09 10.82
C ASP A 482 -21.09 11.03 12.37
N THR A 483 -20.93 9.85 12.98
CA THR A 483 -20.93 9.61 14.44
C THR A 483 -19.59 9.87 15.14
N GLY A 484 -18.58 10.36 14.39
CA GLY A 484 -17.26 10.74 14.90
C GLY A 484 -16.14 9.88 14.33
N ILE A 485 -15.00 9.83 15.03
CA ILE A 485 -13.88 8.94 14.66
C ILE A 485 -13.23 8.28 15.88
N TRP A 486 -12.73 7.06 15.71
CA TRP A 486 -11.81 6.41 16.64
C TRP A 486 -10.35 6.61 16.20
N PRO A 487 -9.67 7.69 16.66
CA PRO A 487 -8.42 8.16 16.07
C PRO A 487 -7.24 7.19 16.26
N GLU A 488 -7.28 6.31 17.27
CA GLU A 488 -6.23 5.33 17.53
C GLU A 488 -6.26 4.13 16.57
N SER A 489 -7.27 4.02 15.70
CA SER A 489 -7.31 2.93 14.73
C SER A 489 -6.06 2.95 13.83
N PRO A 490 -5.43 1.80 13.55
CA PRO A 490 -4.31 1.72 12.63
C PRO A 490 -4.64 2.26 11.23
N SER A 491 -5.92 2.26 10.83
CA SER A 491 -6.37 2.84 9.57
C SER A 491 -6.23 4.38 9.50
N PHE A 492 -5.94 5.07 10.59
CA PHE A 492 -5.71 6.52 10.61
C PHE A 492 -4.28 6.92 10.94
N ASN A 493 -3.33 5.99 10.76
CA ASN A 493 -1.91 6.34 10.80
C ASN A 493 -1.59 7.37 9.70
N ASP A 494 -0.69 8.30 10.02
CA ASP A 494 -0.34 9.43 9.15
C ASP A 494 1.02 9.26 8.47
N TYR A 495 1.50 8.03 8.45
CA TYR A 495 2.82 7.69 7.97
C TYR A 495 2.89 7.88 6.44
N GLY A 496 3.96 8.51 5.95
CA GLY A 496 4.12 8.86 4.54
C GLY A 496 3.38 10.14 4.10
N LEU A 497 2.62 10.79 4.99
CA LEU A 497 1.90 12.02 4.66
C LEU A 497 2.75 13.27 4.95
N GLY A 498 2.77 14.21 3.99
CA GLY A 498 3.38 15.53 4.15
C GLY A 498 2.65 16.41 5.18
N PRO A 499 3.08 17.67 5.38
CA PRO A 499 2.39 18.60 6.28
C PRO A 499 0.92 18.79 5.89
N VAL A 500 0.12 19.25 6.85
CA VAL A 500 -1.30 19.57 6.63
C VAL A 500 -1.40 20.69 5.57
N PRO A 501 -2.30 20.57 4.56
CA PRO A 501 -2.45 21.61 3.54
C PRO A 501 -2.82 22.96 4.15
N THR A 502 -2.12 24.03 3.75
CA THR A 502 -2.31 25.39 4.29
C THR A 502 -3.69 25.99 4.01
N LYS A 503 -4.43 25.44 3.04
CA LYS A 503 -5.82 25.81 2.77
C LYS A 503 -6.79 25.39 3.88
N PHE A 504 -6.42 24.38 4.67
CA PHE A 504 -7.26 23.87 5.75
C PHE A 504 -7.25 24.84 6.94
N LYS A 505 -8.45 25.18 7.42
CA LYS A 505 -8.63 26.13 8.54
C LYS A 505 -9.33 25.51 9.75
N GLY A 506 -9.64 24.22 9.68
CA GLY A 506 -10.30 23.51 10.76
C GLY A 506 -9.44 23.30 11.98
N GLN A 507 -10.11 22.98 13.08
CA GLN A 507 -9.48 22.79 14.39
C GLN A 507 -9.61 21.34 14.87
N CYS A 508 -8.76 20.98 15.82
CA CYS A 508 -8.89 19.75 16.60
C CYS A 508 -9.59 20.08 17.92
N GLN A 509 -10.90 19.86 18.00
CA GLN A 509 -11.70 20.18 19.18
C GLN A 509 -11.44 19.17 20.30
N ILE A 510 -11.02 19.66 21.47
CA ILE A 510 -10.80 18.86 22.68
C ILE A 510 -12.17 18.50 23.31
N GLY A 511 -12.28 17.30 23.87
CA GLY A 511 -13.43 16.87 24.65
C GLY A 511 -13.14 15.62 25.47
N GLU A 512 -14.19 14.93 25.91
CA GLU A 512 -14.07 13.67 26.63
C GLU A 512 -13.24 12.63 25.87
N MET A 513 -12.17 12.14 26.50
CA MET A 513 -11.21 11.20 25.92
C MET A 513 -10.65 11.62 24.54
N PHE A 514 -10.65 12.91 24.21
CA PHE A 514 -10.16 13.41 22.93
C PHE A 514 -9.32 14.67 23.13
N THR A 515 -8.04 14.60 22.80
CA THR A 515 -7.05 15.66 23.00
C THR A 515 -6.48 16.15 21.67
N LEU A 516 -5.69 17.22 21.67
CA LEU A 516 -5.03 17.71 20.45
C LEU A 516 -4.14 16.66 19.76
N ALA A 517 -3.59 15.71 20.52
CA ALA A 517 -2.76 14.63 19.99
C ALA A 517 -3.55 13.60 19.17
N ASN A 518 -4.89 13.62 19.25
CA ASN A 518 -5.74 12.74 18.46
C ASN A 518 -5.94 13.21 17.01
N CYS A 519 -5.60 14.47 16.70
CA CYS A 519 -5.43 14.91 15.32
C CYS A 519 -3.95 14.76 14.92
N ASN A 520 -3.72 14.34 13.69
CA ASN A 520 -2.41 14.09 13.12
C ASN A 520 -2.40 14.55 11.65
N ARG A 521 -1.43 14.11 10.83
CA ARG A 521 -1.44 14.48 9.40
C ARG A 521 -2.51 13.72 8.60
N LYS A 522 -3.17 12.71 9.15
CA LYS A 522 -4.28 11.98 8.52
C LYS A 522 -5.63 12.57 8.90
N ILE A 523 -5.92 12.62 10.20
CA ILE A 523 -7.07 13.30 10.80
C ILE A 523 -6.62 14.73 11.13
N ILE A 524 -6.84 15.66 10.19
CA ILE A 524 -6.28 17.01 10.29
C ILE A 524 -7.16 17.97 11.10
N GLY A 525 -8.44 17.63 11.28
CA GLY A 525 -9.38 18.37 12.12
C GLY A 525 -10.51 17.46 12.57
N ALA A 526 -11.10 17.78 13.73
CA ALA A 526 -12.18 17.01 14.32
C ALA A 526 -13.06 17.92 15.19
N ARG A 527 -14.36 17.93 14.94
CA ARG A 527 -15.37 18.72 15.66
C ARG A 527 -16.57 17.84 16.03
N PHE A 528 -17.36 18.29 16.99
CA PHE A 528 -18.65 17.66 17.33
C PHE A 528 -19.74 18.69 17.60
N TYR A 529 -20.98 18.30 17.31
CA TYR A 529 -22.19 19.10 17.41
C TYR A 529 -23.23 18.28 18.18
N LEU A 530 -23.84 18.88 19.19
CA LEU A 530 -24.72 18.18 20.14
C LEU A 530 -25.93 19.03 20.55
N LYS A 531 -25.97 20.31 20.17
CA LYS A 531 -26.96 21.25 20.71
C LYS A 531 -28.35 20.97 20.14
N GLY A 532 -28.42 20.63 18.85
CA GLY A 532 -29.68 20.24 18.20
C GLY A 532 -30.22 18.95 18.79
N PHE A 533 -29.36 17.93 18.89
CA PHE A 533 -29.72 16.64 19.45
C PHE A 533 -30.29 16.74 20.88
N LEU A 534 -29.61 17.46 21.79
CA LEU A 534 -30.10 17.63 23.17
C LEU A 534 -31.45 18.36 23.25
N ALA A 535 -31.71 19.26 22.30
CA ALA A 535 -32.96 20.01 22.26
C ALA A 535 -34.15 19.16 21.76
N GLU A 536 -33.89 18.21 20.86
CA GLU A 536 -34.91 17.34 20.25
C GLU A 536 -35.13 16.05 21.06
N GLU A 537 -34.06 15.37 21.45
CA GLU A 537 -34.11 14.01 22.02
C GLU A 537 -33.83 13.98 23.54
N GLY A 538 -33.32 15.07 24.11
CA GLY A 538 -33.00 15.16 25.54
C GLY A 538 -31.61 14.60 25.91
N PRO A 539 -31.36 14.29 27.21
CA PRO A 539 -30.02 13.91 27.69
C PRO A 539 -29.50 12.59 27.11
N LEU A 540 -28.19 12.53 26.80
CA LEU A 540 -27.51 11.37 26.21
C LEU A 540 -27.60 10.11 27.10
N GLU A 541 -27.63 10.28 28.42
CA GLU A 541 -27.70 9.19 29.40
C GLU A 541 -28.97 8.34 29.27
N SER A 542 -30.04 8.91 28.69
CA SER A 542 -31.32 8.22 28.49
C SER A 542 -31.21 7.03 27.53
N PHE A 543 -30.24 7.07 26.60
CA PHE A 543 -30.06 6.04 25.56
C PHE A 543 -29.32 4.79 26.07
N LYS A 544 -28.74 4.82 27.28
CA LYS A 544 -28.02 3.69 27.91
C LYS A 544 -26.96 3.04 27.01
N GLN A 545 -26.30 3.85 26.18
CA GLN A 545 -25.25 3.45 25.25
C GLN A 545 -23.97 4.22 25.56
N THR A 546 -22.82 3.69 25.12
CA THR A 546 -21.53 4.39 25.25
C THR A 546 -21.53 5.63 24.37
N PHE A 547 -21.18 6.78 24.93
CA PHE A 547 -21.00 8.02 24.19
C PHE A 547 -19.81 8.79 24.73
N PHE A 548 -19.33 9.75 23.94
CA PHE A 548 -18.29 10.70 24.33
C PHE A 548 -18.72 12.09 23.90
N VAL A 549 -18.70 13.05 24.83
CA VAL A 549 -18.93 14.47 24.50
C VAL A 549 -17.63 15.06 23.92
N SER A 550 -17.29 14.57 22.73
CA SER A 550 -16.11 14.91 21.93
C SER A 550 -16.28 14.37 20.50
N PRO A 551 -15.35 14.64 19.57
CA PRO A 551 -15.36 14.03 18.24
C PRO A 551 -15.12 12.51 18.24
N ARG A 552 -14.83 11.90 19.40
CA ARG A 552 -14.60 10.45 19.52
C ARG A 552 -15.85 9.65 19.17
N ASP A 553 -15.64 8.59 18.42
CA ASP A 553 -16.69 7.67 18.00
C ASP A 553 -16.99 6.60 19.08
N GLY A 554 -18.19 6.65 19.65
CA GLY A 554 -18.71 5.62 20.55
C GLY A 554 -19.60 4.57 19.86
N ASP A 555 -19.92 4.79 18.59
CA ASP A 555 -20.92 4.05 17.82
C ASP A 555 -20.27 3.10 16.78
N GLY A 556 -19.15 3.53 16.19
CA GLY A 556 -18.36 2.78 15.21
C GLY A 556 -18.66 3.14 13.77
N HIS A 557 -19.85 3.64 13.45
CA HIS A 557 -20.26 3.94 12.08
C HIS A 557 -19.33 4.97 11.40
N GLY A 558 -19.03 6.11 12.04
CA GLY A 558 -18.15 7.15 11.50
C GLY A 558 -16.71 6.68 11.29
N THR A 559 -16.19 5.83 12.19
CA THR A 559 -14.89 5.16 12.02
C THR A 559 -14.87 4.26 10.78
N HIS A 560 -15.95 3.51 10.56
CA HIS A 560 -16.10 2.60 9.43
C HIS A 560 -16.17 3.36 8.10
N THR A 561 -16.98 4.43 8.03
CA THR A 561 -17.10 5.25 6.83
C THR A 561 -15.81 6.00 6.52
N ALA A 562 -15.18 6.65 7.51
CA ALA A 562 -13.94 7.38 7.33
C ALA A 562 -12.78 6.48 6.86
N SER A 563 -12.65 5.28 7.41
CA SER A 563 -11.62 4.31 6.99
C SER A 563 -11.90 3.71 5.61
N THR A 564 -13.16 3.61 5.19
CA THR A 564 -13.51 3.22 3.81
C THR A 564 -13.08 4.29 2.80
N ILE A 565 -13.15 5.58 3.15
CA ILE A 565 -12.72 6.68 2.26
C ILE A 565 -11.20 6.69 2.10
N ALA A 566 -10.51 6.81 3.24
CA ALA A 566 -9.10 7.15 3.26
C ALA A 566 -8.28 6.29 4.23
N GLY A 567 -8.76 5.15 4.70
CA GLY A 567 -7.98 4.28 5.60
C GLY A 567 -6.59 3.97 5.04
N SER A 568 -5.56 4.14 5.87
CA SER A 568 -4.21 3.68 5.60
C SER A 568 -4.18 2.16 5.46
N LEU A 569 -3.14 1.63 4.81
CA LEU A 569 -3.02 0.19 4.61
C LEU A 569 -2.78 -0.50 5.97
N VAL A 570 -3.62 -1.48 6.30
CA VAL A 570 -3.50 -2.29 7.51
C VAL A 570 -3.55 -3.76 7.13
N SER A 571 -2.44 -4.46 7.31
CA SER A 571 -2.32 -5.88 7.04
C SER A 571 -3.03 -6.71 8.12
N ASN A 572 -3.45 -7.92 7.75
CA ASN A 572 -4.16 -8.87 8.63
C ASN A 572 -5.46 -8.32 9.25
N ALA A 573 -6.09 -7.35 8.59
CA ALA A 573 -7.41 -6.87 8.97
C ALA A 573 -8.45 -7.96 8.70
N ASN A 574 -9.20 -8.34 9.72
CA ASN A 574 -10.17 -9.41 9.66
C ASN A 574 -11.22 -9.25 10.76
N LEU A 575 -12.32 -9.99 10.62
CA LEU A 575 -13.32 -10.12 11.65
C LEU A 575 -13.45 -11.60 12.02
N LEU A 576 -12.83 -12.03 13.13
CA LEU A 576 -12.82 -13.44 13.54
C LEU A 576 -12.27 -14.39 12.44
N GLY A 577 -11.28 -13.91 11.69
CA GLY A 577 -10.70 -14.59 10.52
C GLY A 577 -11.50 -14.44 9.22
N LEU A 578 -12.70 -13.84 9.27
CA LEU A 578 -13.50 -13.54 8.08
C LEU A 578 -12.94 -12.33 7.33
N ALA A 579 -13.08 -12.35 6.01
CA ALA A 579 -12.62 -11.26 5.15
C ALA A 579 -11.13 -10.90 5.33
N ASN A 580 -10.32 -11.85 5.81
CA ASN A 580 -8.92 -11.63 6.15
C ASN A 580 -8.12 -11.12 4.94
N GLY A 581 -7.39 -10.02 5.15
CA GLY A 581 -6.58 -9.39 4.11
C GLY A 581 -6.02 -8.04 4.55
N THR A 582 -5.69 -7.19 3.58
CA THR A 582 -5.23 -5.82 3.82
C THR A 582 -6.40 -4.84 3.72
N ALA A 583 -6.80 -4.21 4.83
CA ALA A 583 -7.77 -3.13 4.79
C ALA A 583 -7.11 -1.84 4.29
N ARG A 584 -7.81 -1.09 3.45
CA ARG A 584 -7.43 0.26 3.00
C ARG A 584 -8.66 1.03 2.54
N GLY A 585 -8.57 2.35 2.57
CA GLY A 585 -9.51 3.21 1.88
C GLY A 585 -9.20 3.31 0.38
N GLY A 586 -10.11 3.93 -0.36
CA GLY A 586 -9.94 4.19 -1.79
C GLY A 586 -8.77 5.12 -2.06
N THR A 587 -8.54 6.10 -1.16
CA THR A 587 -7.44 7.06 -1.26
C THR A 587 -6.64 7.19 0.03
N PRO A 588 -5.66 6.30 0.29
CA PRO A 588 -4.84 6.35 1.51
C PRO A 588 -4.05 7.66 1.70
N SER A 589 -3.79 8.43 0.64
CA SER A 589 -3.10 9.72 0.72
C SER A 589 -3.99 10.92 1.10
N THR A 590 -5.32 10.77 1.04
CA THR A 590 -6.30 11.82 1.33
C THR A 590 -6.37 12.15 2.82
N ARG A 591 -6.58 13.43 3.15
CA ARG A 591 -6.75 13.92 4.53
C ARG A 591 -8.22 13.83 4.95
N LEU A 592 -8.46 13.64 6.24
CA LEU A 592 -9.79 13.57 6.84
C LEU A 592 -10.03 14.75 7.78
N ALA A 593 -11.18 15.40 7.63
CA ALA A 593 -11.73 16.34 8.60
C ALA A 593 -13.05 15.78 9.13
N ILE A 594 -13.16 15.58 10.44
CA ILE A 594 -14.26 14.84 11.06
C ILE A 594 -15.25 15.80 11.70
N TYR A 595 -16.53 15.61 11.41
CA TYR A 595 -17.63 16.42 11.91
C TYR A 595 -18.68 15.50 12.52
N LYS A 596 -18.59 15.27 13.82
CA LYS A 596 -19.55 14.43 14.55
C LYS A 596 -20.87 15.19 14.74
N ALA A 597 -21.87 14.87 13.93
CA ALA A 597 -23.21 15.47 14.00
C ALA A 597 -24.32 14.46 14.32
N CYS A 598 -23.96 13.18 14.39
CA CYS A 598 -24.89 12.09 14.64
C CYS A 598 -24.59 11.39 15.98
N TRP A 599 -25.65 11.00 16.69
CA TRP A 599 -25.64 10.35 17.99
C TRP A 599 -26.69 9.25 18.00
N PHE A 600 -26.29 8.01 18.33
CA PHE A 600 -27.19 6.85 18.43
C PHE A 600 -28.08 6.66 17.18
N ASP A 601 -27.47 6.67 15.99
CA ASP A 601 -28.13 6.57 14.68
C ASP A 601 -29.06 7.74 14.29
N LEU A 602 -29.09 8.81 15.08
CA LEU A 602 -29.90 10.01 14.82
C LEU A 602 -29.00 11.22 14.57
N CYS A 603 -29.43 12.12 13.68
CA CYS A 603 -28.72 13.36 13.39
C CYS A 603 -29.75 14.50 13.37
N SER A 604 -29.60 15.49 14.25
CA SER A 604 -30.47 16.68 14.24
C SER A 604 -30.13 17.58 13.06
N ASP A 605 -31.15 18.15 12.42
CA ASP A 605 -30.99 19.07 11.29
C ASP A 605 -30.10 20.28 11.65
N ALA A 606 -30.21 20.80 12.88
CA ALA A 606 -29.41 21.93 13.33
C ALA A 606 -27.92 21.59 13.48
N ASP A 607 -27.62 20.40 14.00
CA ASP A 607 -26.24 19.92 14.15
C ASP A 607 -25.63 19.56 12.78
N LEU A 608 -26.42 19.00 11.85
CA LEU A 608 -26.02 18.76 10.46
C LEU A 608 -25.66 20.05 9.72
N LEU A 609 -26.51 21.08 9.79
CA LEU A 609 -26.23 22.38 9.15
C LEU A 609 -24.99 23.05 9.75
N SER A 610 -24.81 22.97 11.07
CA SER A 610 -23.61 23.48 11.74
C SER A 610 -22.34 22.76 11.23
N ALA A 611 -22.43 21.44 11.03
CA ALA A 611 -21.34 20.65 10.45
C ALA A 611 -21.03 21.05 9.00
N PHE A 612 -22.04 21.31 8.18
CA PHE A 612 -21.85 21.82 6.81
C PHE A 612 -21.15 23.17 6.80
N ASP A 613 -21.62 24.13 7.60
CA ASP A 613 -21.06 25.48 7.66
C ASP A 613 -19.56 25.46 8.03
N ASP A 614 -19.22 24.73 9.08
CA ASP A 614 -17.82 24.58 9.50
C ASP A 614 -17.01 23.80 8.47
N ALA A 615 -17.54 22.75 7.84
CA ALA A 615 -16.83 22.01 6.80
C ALA A 615 -16.49 22.88 5.58
N ILE A 616 -17.44 23.70 5.15
CA ILE A 616 -17.25 24.66 4.05
C ILE A 616 -16.21 25.72 4.43
N ALA A 617 -16.30 26.28 5.65
CA ALA A 617 -15.37 27.30 6.14
C ALA A 617 -13.95 26.77 6.35
N ASP A 618 -13.83 25.51 6.80
CA ASP A 618 -12.57 24.82 7.07
C ASP A 618 -11.83 24.45 5.77
N GLY A 619 -12.51 24.51 4.60
CA GLY A 619 -11.89 24.37 3.28
C GLY A 619 -11.73 22.92 2.80
N VAL A 620 -12.70 22.06 3.11
CA VAL A 620 -12.74 20.68 2.58
C VAL A 620 -13.02 20.67 1.07
N ASP A 621 -12.58 19.63 0.36
CA ASP A 621 -12.79 19.51 -1.09
C ASP A 621 -14.02 18.67 -1.47
N VAL A 622 -14.33 17.67 -0.64
CA VAL A 622 -15.46 16.76 -0.79
C VAL A 622 -16.06 16.51 0.59
N ILE A 623 -17.38 16.44 0.69
CA ILE A 623 -18.10 16.04 1.92
C ILE A 623 -18.74 14.66 1.68
N SER A 624 -18.51 13.75 2.62
CA SER A 624 -19.17 12.45 2.70
C SER A 624 -20.19 12.49 3.83
N ILE A 625 -21.45 12.15 3.53
CA ILE A 625 -22.52 12.07 4.51
C ILE A 625 -23.28 10.74 4.36
N SER A 626 -23.10 9.84 5.31
CA SER A 626 -23.79 8.56 5.34
C SER A 626 -25.06 8.62 6.19
N ALA A 627 -25.83 9.68 6.03
CA ALA A 627 -27.08 9.96 6.74
C ALA A 627 -28.12 10.57 5.78
N GLY A 628 -29.39 10.46 6.13
CA GLY A 628 -30.50 10.96 5.33
C GLY A 628 -31.80 10.99 6.12
N PRO A 629 -32.81 11.77 5.68
CA PRO A 629 -34.12 11.77 6.32
C PRO A 629 -34.81 10.41 6.17
N ASN A 630 -35.84 10.17 6.98
CA ASN A 630 -36.75 9.06 6.73
C ASN A 630 -37.53 9.31 5.42
N PRO A 631 -37.70 8.30 4.55
CA PRO A 631 -38.52 8.45 3.35
C PRO A 631 -40.00 8.64 3.71
N PRO A 632 -40.78 9.37 2.89
CA PRO A 632 -40.36 10.01 1.64
C PRO A 632 -39.49 11.25 1.88
N GLN A 633 -38.59 11.52 0.95
CA GLN A 633 -37.72 12.69 0.97
C GLN A 633 -38.52 14.01 1.04
N LEU A 634 -38.11 14.91 1.94
CA LEU A 634 -38.64 16.27 2.05
C LEU A 634 -38.18 17.17 0.89
N ASP A 635 -38.89 18.27 0.68
CA ASP A 635 -38.55 19.31 -0.31
C ASP A 635 -37.11 19.84 -0.15
N TYR A 636 -36.49 20.24 -1.26
CA TYR A 636 -35.09 20.69 -1.27
C TYR A 636 -34.84 21.91 -0.39
N LEU A 637 -35.84 22.78 -0.22
CA LEU A 637 -35.70 24.06 0.49
C LEU A 637 -36.01 23.94 2.00
N THR A 638 -36.45 22.78 2.47
CA THR A 638 -36.72 22.51 3.89
C THR A 638 -35.83 21.41 4.47
N ASN A 639 -35.21 20.59 3.62
CA ASN A 639 -34.31 19.53 4.06
C ASN A 639 -32.89 20.07 4.35
N ALA A 640 -32.42 19.89 5.59
CA ALA A 640 -31.11 20.35 6.04
C ALA A 640 -29.94 19.90 5.16
N ILE A 641 -29.90 18.61 4.77
CA ILE A 641 -28.83 18.06 3.92
C ILE A 641 -28.86 18.71 2.53
N SER A 642 -30.05 18.92 1.95
CA SER A 642 -30.19 19.60 0.66
C SER A 642 -29.70 21.04 0.71
N ILE A 643 -30.03 21.78 1.78
CA ILE A 643 -29.59 23.16 2.01
C ILE A 643 -28.07 23.23 2.21
N GLY A 644 -27.52 22.48 3.17
CA GLY A 644 -26.08 22.45 3.43
C GLY A 644 -25.27 22.03 2.19
N SER A 645 -25.78 21.05 1.44
CA SER A 645 -25.14 20.59 0.20
C SER A 645 -25.19 21.63 -0.92
N PHE A 646 -26.22 22.47 -0.99
CA PHE A 646 -26.28 23.56 -1.97
C PHE A 646 -25.22 24.61 -1.68
N HIS A 647 -25.06 25.00 -0.42
CA HIS A 647 -24.02 25.95 -0.03
C HIS A 647 -22.62 25.37 -0.28
N ALA A 648 -22.40 24.09 0.02
CA ALA A 648 -21.16 23.39 -0.33
C ALA A 648 -20.90 23.41 -1.85
N PHE A 649 -21.92 23.06 -2.66
CA PHE A 649 -21.83 23.07 -4.11
C PHE A 649 -21.48 24.46 -4.66
N SER A 650 -22.10 25.52 -4.11
CA SER A 650 -21.84 26.92 -4.50
C SER A 650 -20.40 27.37 -4.22
N LYS A 651 -19.71 26.69 -3.29
CA LYS A 651 -18.30 26.92 -2.97
C LYS A 651 -17.36 25.93 -3.66
N GLY A 652 -17.86 25.13 -4.59
CA GLY A 652 -17.06 24.18 -5.36
C GLY A 652 -16.75 22.87 -4.63
N ILE A 653 -17.52 22.54 -3.59
CA ILE A 653 -17.38 21.32 -2.78
C ILE A 653 -18.45 20.31 -3.20
N LEU A 654 -18.05 19.10 -3.57
CA LEU A 654 -18.99 18.02 -3.89
C LEU A 654 -19.48 17.35 -2.62
N VAL A 655 -20.79 17.08 -2.52
CA VAL A 655 -21.37 16.25 -1.46
C VAL A 655 -21.77 14.90 -2.04
N SER A 656 -21.22 13.82 -1.48
CA SER A 656 -21.71 12.45 -1.71
C SER A 656 -22.54 12.01 -0.52
N ALA A 657 -23.71 11.45 -0.80
CA ALA A 657 -24.65 11.02 0.22
C ALA A 657 -25.24 9.64 -0.08
N SER A 658 -25.53 8.87 0.97
CA SER A 658 -26.21 7.57 0.86
C SER A 658 -27.68 7.73 0.38
N ALA A 659 -28.18 6.76 -0.39
CA ALA A 659 -29.56 6.79 -0.91
C ALA A 659 -30.63 6.35 0.10
N GLY A 660 -30.23 5.68 1.20
CA GLY A 660 -31.14 5.06 2.17
C GLY A 660 -31.26 3.54 2.01
N ASN A 661 -31.84 2.89 3.02
CA ASN A 661 -31.90 1.42 3.14
C ASN A 661 -33.36 0.90 3.23
N SER A 662 -34.28 1.48 2.46
CA SER A 662 -35.73 1.24 2.61
C SER A 662 -36.39 0.39 1.52
N LYS A 663 -35.63 -0.23 0.60
CA LYS A 663 -35.99 -1.24 -0.44
C LYS A 663 -37.07 -0.93 -1.48
N PHE A 664 -38.10 -0.15 -1.11
CA PHE A 664 -39.29 0.09 -1.91
C PHE A 664 -39.03 1.15 -2.98
N PRO A 665 -39.74 1.14 -4.11
CA PRO A 665 -39.74 2.27 -5.04
C PRO A 665 -40.07 3.58 -4.33
N LYS A 666 -39.53 4.71 -4.81
CA LYS A 666 -39.79 6.06 -4.27
C LYS A 666 -39.32 6.26 -2.82
N THR A 667 -38.29 5.54 -2.39
CA THR A 667 -37.71 5.67 -1.04
C THR A 667 -36.29 6.22 -1.02
N ALA A 668 -35.71 6.50 -2.20
CA ALA A 668 -34.42 7.18 -2.26
C ALA A 668 -34.52 8.57 -1.60
N THR A 669 -33.55 8.86 -0.73
CA THR A 669 -33.36 10.16 -0.08
C THR A 669 -32.08 10.83 -0.59
N ASN A 670 -31.80 12.03 -0.11
CA ASN A 670 -30.69 12.86 -0.59
C ASN A 670 -30.75 13.10 -2.11
N VAL A 671 -31.97 13.28 -2.65
CA VAL A 671 -32.27 13.27 -4.09
C VAL A 671 -32.04 14.61 -4.80
N ALA A 672 -31.51 15.63 -4.11
CA ALA A 672 -31.23 16.91 -4.73
C ALA A 672 -30.23 16.76 -5.90
N PRO A 673 -30.41 17.47 -7.03
CA PRO A 673 -29.54 17.30 -8.20
C PRO A 673 -28.07 17.64 -7.91
N TRP A 674 -27.78 18.53 -6.97
CA TRP A 674 -26.41 18.90 -6.60
C TRP A 674 -25.72 17.91 -5.64
N ILE A 675 -26.43 16.91 -5.13
CA ILE A 675 -25.88 15.83 -4.30
C ILE A 675 -25.58 14.63 -5.18
N LEU A 676 -24.43 13.97 -4.99
CA LEU A 676 -24.10 12.68 -5.60
C LEU A 676 -24.67 11.54 -4.73
N THR A 677 -25.85 11.01 -5.12
CA THR A 677 -26.62 10.04 -4.34
C THR A 677 -26.23 8.60 -4.68
N VAL A 678 -25.91 7.80 -3.68
CA VAL A 678 -25.24 6.51 -3.86
C VAL A 678 -26.09 5.34 -3.36
N ALA A 679 -26.39 4.40 -4.26
CA ALA A 679 -26.98 3.11 -3.92
C ALA A 679 -25.93 2.06 -3.54
N ALA A 680 -26.39 0.94 -2.98
CA ALA A 680 -25.54 -0.15 -2.53
C ALA A 680 -25.65 -1.36 -3.46
N SER A 681 -24.50 -1.93 -3.80
CA SER A 681 -24.41 -3.21 -4.50
C SER A 681 -23.45 -4.16 -3.81
N THR A 682 -23.55 -5.44 -4.16
CA THR A 682 -22.65 -6.50 -3.68
C THR A 682 -21.24 -6.36 -4.27
N VAL A 683 -20.30 -7.09 -3.69
CA VAL A 683 -18.96 -7.35 -4.23
C VAL A 683 -18.85 -8.81 -4.63
N ASN A 684 -17.79 -9.19 -5.36
CA ASN A 684 -17.48 -10.59 -5.65
C ASN A 684 -16.86 -11.34 -4.45
N ARG A 685 -17.40 -11.10 -3.25
CA ARG A 685 -17.14 -11.83 -2.01
C ARG A 685 -18.45 -12.07 -1.29
N GLU A 686 -18.64 -13.30 -0.82
CA GLU A 686 -19.81 -13.70 -0.05
C GLU A 686 -19.36 -14.34 1.27
N LEU A 687 -20.15 -14.13 2.31
CA LEU A 687 -19.93 -14.72 3.62
C LEU A 687 -21.04 -15.74 3.83
N GLU A 688 -20.67 -17.03 3.78
CA GLU A 688 -21.62 -18.14 3.77
C GLU A 688 -21.42 -19.04 4.99
N SER A 689 -22.54 -19.52 5.54
CA SER A 689 -22.61 -20.56 6.57
C SER A 689 -23.67 -21.59 6.19
N ASN A 690 -23.62 -22.79 6.75
CA ASN A 690 -24.57 -23.85 6.47
C ASN A 690 -25.21 -24.41 7.75
N ILE A 691 -26.49 -24.77 7.65
CA ILE A 691 -27.23 -25.55 8.64
C ILE A 691 -27.23 -27.02 8.17
N TYR A 692 -26.49 -27.87 8.86
CA TYR A 692 -26.47 -29.30 8.61
C TYR A 692 -27.57 -30.00 9.42
N LEU A 693 -28.48 -30.67 8.73
CA LEU A 693 -29.61 -31.37 9.32
C LEU A 693 -29.26 -32.83 9.61
N GLY A 694 -29.96 -33.46 10.57
CA GLY A 694 -29.75 -34.87 10.93
C GLY A 694 -30.01 -35.87 9.78
N ASN A 695 -30.74 -35.46 8.74
CA ASN A 695 -30.98 -36.26 7.53
C ASN A 695 -29.89 -36.07 6.45
N SER A 696 -28.72 -35.52 6.80
CA SER A 696 -27.59 -35.25 5.91
C SER A 696 -27.82 -34.18 4.84
N LYS A 697 -28.94 -33.44 4.88
CA LYS A 697 -29.12 -32.24 4.05
C LYS A 697 -28.41 -31.04 4.66
N ALA A 698 -27.97 -30.12 3.80
CA ALA A 698 -27.41 -28.83 4.19
C ALA A 698 -28.29 -27.71 3.64
N ILE A 699 -28.66 -26.77 4.50
CA ILE A 699 -29.39 -25.56 4.13
C ILE A 699 -28.42 -24.38 4.17
N LYS A 700 -28.32 -23.67 3.04
CA LYS A 700 -27.51 -22.46 2.93
C LYS A 700 -28.06 -21.38 3.86
N SER A 701 -27.18 -20.70 4.57
CA SER A 701 -27.54 -19.69 5.56
C SER A 701 -26.49 -18.58 5.64
N PHE A 702 -26.86 -17.49 6.30
CA PHE A 702 -26.05 -16.28 6.35
C PHE A 702 -25.95 -15.79 7.78
N GLY A 703 -24.74 -15.74 8.32
CA GLY A 703 -24.46 -15.27 9.67
C GLY A 703 -22.97 -15.12 9.90
N LEU A 704 -22.57 -14.40 10.94
CA LEU A 704 -21.16 -14.27 11.34
C LEU A 704 -20.89 -15.22 12.51
N ASN A 705 -20.72 -16.51 12.19
CA ASN A 705 -20.43 -17.58 13.16
C ASN A 705 -18.92 -17.84 13.19
N PRO A 706 -18.22 -17.57 14.32
CA PRO A 706 -16.77 -17.72 14.40
C PRO A 706 -16.27 -19.17 14.44
N SER A 707 -17.13 -20.10 14.85
CA SER A 707 -16.82 -21.51 15.03
C SER A 707 -18.01 -22.38 14.63
N ASP A 708 -17.76 -23.67 14.42
CA ASP A 708 -18.83 -24.67 14.31
C ASP A 708 -19.52 -24.85 15.66
N LEU A 709 -20.80 -25.25 15.63
CA LEU A 709 -21.45 -25.78 16.83
C LEU A 709 -20.84 -27.16 17.14
N GLU A 710 -20.31 -27.36 18.35
CA GLU A 710 -19.55 -28.57 18.71
C GLU A 710 -20.35 -29.86 18.52
N SER A 711 -21.62 -29.86 18.95
CA SER A 711 -22.54 -31.00 18.86
C SER A 711 -23.83 -30.66 18.12
N ALA A 712 -24.37 -31.63 17.39
CA ALA A 712 -25.73 -31.55 16.87
C ALA A 712 -26.71 -31.34 18.04
N SER A 713 -27.54 -30.30 17.92
CA SER A 713 -28.47 -29.89 18.97
C SER A 713 -29.90 -30.04 18.49
N GLY A 714 -30.82 -30.28 19.41
CA GLY A 714 -32.24 -30.37 19.07
C GLY A 714 -32.73 -29.08 18.41
N LEU A 715 -33.61 -29.20 17.43
CA LEU A 715 -34.17 -28.06 16.69
C LEU A 715 -35.65 -27.89 17.07
N ILE A 716 -36.11 -26.66 17.24
CA ILE A 716 -37.52 -26.36 17.57
C ILE A 716 -37.99 -25.08 16.89
N ALA A 717 -39.21 -25.08 16.36
CA ALA A 717 -39.85 -23.85 15.88
C ALA A 717 -40.39 -23.03 17.06
N GLY A 718 -40.25 -21.71 17.01
CA GLY A 718 -40.77 -20.81 18.05
C GLY A 718 -42.28 -21.00 18.29
N SER A 719 -43.04 -21.32 17.23
CA SER A 719 -44.46 -21.67 17.31
C SER A 719 -44.75 -22.86 18.23
N ASP A 720 -43.86 -23.85 18.23
CA ASP A 720 -44.01 -25.09 19.00
C ASP A 720 -43.48 -24.95 20.44
N ALA A 721 -42.77 -23.85 20.71
CA ALA A 721 -42.22 -23.51 22.01
C ALA A 721 -43.05 -22.45 22.76
N ALA A 722 -44.32 -22.24 22.38
CA ALA A 722 -45.19 -21.22 22.97
C ALA A 722 -45.30 -21.34 24.51
N ALA A 723 -45.17 -20.20 25.20
CA ALA A 723 -45.44 -20.12 26.63
C ALA A 723 -46.94 -20.32 26.93
N PRO A 724 -47.31 -20.78 28.15
CA PRO A 724 -48.71 -20.95 28.52
C PRO A 724 -49.54 -19.68 28.29
N GLY A 725 -50.61 -19.78 27.51
CA GLY A 725 -51.50 -18.65 27.19
C GLY A 725 -51.07 -17.78 26.01
N ILE A 726 -49.93 -18.07 25.36
CA ILE A 726 -49.46 -17.34 24.18
C ILE A 726 -49.86 -18.09 22.89
N PRO A 727 -50.49 -17.43 21.90
CA PRO A 727 -50.76 -18.04 20.59
C PRO A 727 -49.48 -18.48 19.88
N GLN A 728 -49.53 -19.60 19.18
CA GLN A 728 -48.38 -20.13 18.42
C GLN A 728 -47.86 -19.13 17.37
N SER A 729 -48.75 -18.33 16.76
CA SER A 729 -48.38 -17.26 15.83
C SER A 729 -47.45 -16.24 16.50
N ASN A 730 -47.76 -15.82 17.73
CA ASN A 730 -46.98 -14.82 18.45
C ASN A 730 -45.66 -15.42 18.96
N ALA A 731 -45.69 -16.69 19.39
CA ALA A 731 -44.50 -17.41 19.78
C ALA A 731 -43.51 -17.60 18.61
N SER A 732 -43.99 -17.69 17.37
CA SER A 732 -43.14 -17.80 16.18
C SER A 732 -42.20 -16.60 15.99
N PHE A 733 -42.56 -15.43 16.51
CA PHE A 733 -41.72 -14.23 16.49
C PHE A 733 -40.66 -14.21 17.60
N CYS A 734 -40.68 -15.17 18.52
CA CYS A 734 -39.71 -15.30 19.61
C CYS A 734 -39.47 -14.00 20.40
N GLN A 735 -40.53 -13.20 20.57
CA GLN A 735 -40.49 -11.99 21.38
C GLN A 735 -40.23 -12.33 22.86
N THR A 736 -39.75 -11.34 23.61
CA THR A 736 -39.51 -11.48 25.06
C THR A 736 -40.76 -12.03 25.76
N ASN A 737 -40.57 -13.08 26.57
CA ASN A 737 -41.61 -13.82 27.30
C ASN A 737 -42.61 -14.64 26.45
N ALA A 738 -42.42 -14.75 25.13
CA ALA A 738 -43.32 -15.53 24.28
C ALA A 738 -43.05 -17.04 24.30
N LEU A 739 -41.84 -17.47 24.70
CA LEU A 739 -41.39 -18.85 24.64
C LEU A 739 -41.28 -19.50 26.04
N ASN A 740 -41.56 -20.80 26.12
CA ASN A 740 -41.38 -21.61 27.31
C ASN A 740 -39.90 -22.02 27.48
N PRO A 741 -39.19 -21.57 28.54
CA PRO A 741 -37.76 -21.86 28.72
C PRO A 741 -37.44 -23.36 28.78
N ASN A 742 -38.35 -24.19 29.32
CA ASN A 742 -38.13 -25.63 29.45
C ASN A 742 -38.12 -26.36 28.10
N LEU A 743 -38.82 -25.82 27.08
CA LEU A 743 -38.87 -26.40 25.75
C LEU A 743 -37.68 -25.98 24.88
N VAL A 744 -37.11 -24.80 25.16
CA VAL A 744 -36.02 -24.17 24.41
C VAL A 744 -34.63 -24.57 24.91
N LYS A 745 -34.48 -24.87 26.21
CA LYS A 745 -33.18 -25.18 26.82
C LYS A 745 -32.43 -26.27 26.05
N GLY A 746 -31.21 -25.96 25.59
CA GLY A 746 -30.35 -26.88 24.85
C GLY A 746 -30.67 -27.04 23.36
N LYS A 747 -31.59 -26.23 22.81
CA LYS A 747 -32.04 -26.34 21.40
C LYS A 747 -31.69 -25.12 20.54
N ILE A 748 -31.65 -25.36 19.24
CA ILE A 748 -31.62 -24.35 18.19
C ILE A 748 -33.07 -23.91 17.94
N VAL A 749 -33.34 -22.60 17.98
CA VAL A 749 -34.69 -22.07 17.81
C VAL A 749 -34.85 -21.43 16.45
N LEU A 750 -35.89 -21.82 15.70
CA LEU A 750 -36.29 -21.18 14.45
C LEU A 750 -37.36 -20.12 14.73
N CYS A 751 -37.08 -18.88 14.32
CA CYS A 751 -37.95 -17.75 14.56
C CYS A 751 -38.20 -16.92 13.30
N GLN A 752 -39.37 -16.31 13.21
CA GLN A 752 -39.76 -15.42 12.12
C GLN A 752 -39.58 -13.96 12.53
N LEU A 753 -39.25 -13.09 11.58
CA LEU A 753 -39.34 -11.64 11.80
C LEU A 753 -40.78 -11.18 11.65
N GLU A 754 -41.30 -10.52 12.69
CA GLU A 754 -42.63 -9.89 12.66
C GLU A 754 -42.64 -8.69 11.70
N ASN A 755 -41.58 -7.88 11.73
CA ASN A 755 -41.34 -6.75 10.84
C ASN A 755 -39.85 -6.38 10.84
N GLU A 756 -39.47 -5.39 10.02
CA GLU A 756 -38.07 -4.97 9.84
C GLU A 756 -37.49 -4.17 11.01
N ALA A 757 -38.34 -3.57 11.84
CA ALA A 757 -37.93 -2.75 12.98
C ALA A 757 -37.60 -3.57 14.24
N VAL A 758 -37.76 -4.90 14.19
CA VAL A 758 -37.44 -5.79 15.30
C VAL A 758 -35.95 -5.74 15.62
N ASP A 759 -35.62 -5.43 16.87
CA ASP A 759 -34.24 -5.51 17.37
C ASP A 759 -33.80 -6.98 17.43
N ARG A 760 -33.09 -7.39 16.37
CA ARG A 760 -32.54 -8.74 16.23
C ARG A 760 -31.59 -9.08 17.38
N ILE A 761 -30.84 -8.09 17.88
CA ILE A 761 -29.90 -8.28 19.00
C ILE A 761 -30.71 -8.64 20.25
N GLN A 762 -31.80 -7.93 20.53
CA GLN A 762 -32.67 -8.22 21.68
C GLN A 762 -33.27 -9.63 21.60
N MET A 763 -33.78 -10.02 20.43
CA MET A 763 -34.30 -11.37 20.17
C MET A 763 -33.27 -12.45 20.49
N ARG A 764 -32.01 -12.24 20.08
CA ARG A 764 -30.88 -13.14 20.34
C ARG A 764 -30.52 -13.20 21.83
N VAL A 765 -30.47 -12.05 22.51
CA VAL A 765 -30.23 -11.98 23.97
C VAL A 765 -31.30 -12.74 24.75
N TYR A 766 -32.56 -12.64 24.34
CA TYR A 766 -33.67 -13.36 24.96
C TYR A 766 -33.54 -14.89 24.77
N ILE A 767 -33.27 -15.37 23.56
CA ILE A 767 -33.07 -16.82 23.30
C ILE A 767 -31.92 -17.38 24.14
N ARG A 768 -30.83 -16.63 24.29
CA ARG A 768 -29.71 -17.02 25.17
C ARG A 768 -30.15 -17.09 26.63
N SER A 769 -30.88 -16.10 27.13
CA SER A 769 -31.23 -15.99 28.55
C SER A 769 -32.16 -17.13 29.01
N ILE A 770 -32.94 -17.71 28.09
CA ILE A 770 -33.79 -18.88 28.36
C ILE A 770 -33.11 -20.23 28.05
N GLY A 771 -31.81 -20.23 27.71
CA GLY A 771 -30.99 -21.43 27.56
C GLY A 771 -30.96 -22.05 26.16
N GLY A 772 -31.38 -21.33 25.11
CA GLY A 772 -31.20 -21.76 23.72
C GLY A 772 -29.72 -21.73 23.31
N VAL A 773 -29.29 -22.68 22.47
CA VAL A 773 -27.88 -22.82 22.05
C VAL A 773 -27.55 -22.08 20.75
N ALA A 774 -28.54 -21.88 19.88
CA ALA A 774 -28.41 -21.08 18.66
C ALA A 774 -29.77 -20.57 18.16
N LEU A 775 -29.73 -19.58 17.26
CA LEU A 775 -30.92 -18.98 16.66
C LEU A 775 -30.87 -19.05 15.13
N VAL A 776 -31.97 -19.46 14.51
CA VAL A 776 -32.19 -19.36 13.06
C VAL A 776 -33.31 -18.33 12.84
N ILE A 777 -33.00 -17.26 12.11
CA ILE A 777 -33.97 -16.21 11.77
C ILE A 777 -34.40 -16.40 10.33
N VAL A 778 -35.71 -16.43 10.09
CA VAL A 778 -36.26 -16.35 8.74
C VAL A 778 -36.35 -14.89 8.35
N ASP A 779 -35.58 -14.50 7.34
CA ASP A 779 -35.53 -13.13 6.84
C ASP A 779 -35.33 -13.12 5.32
N SER A 780 -36.09 -12.26 4.64
CA SER A 780 -35.92 -12.01 3.21
C SER A 780 -34.59 -11.33 2.87
N PHE A 781 -33.92 -10.68 3.84
CA PHE A 781 -32.62 -9.99 3.67
C PHE A 781 -31.40 -10.82 4.06
N ALA A 782 -31.53 -12.15 4.22
CA ALA A 782 -30.53 -12.98 4.89
C ALA A 782 -29.07 -12.75 4.42
N GLN A 783 -28.83 -12.54 3.12
CA GLN A 783 -27.49 -12.34 2.54
C GLN A 783 -26.93 -10.91 2.68
N ASP A 784 -27.81 -9.93 2.88
CA ASP A 784 -27.48 -8.51 2.79
C ASP A 784 -27.30 -7.84 4.16
N LEU A 785 -27.78 -8.45 5.25
CA LEU A 785 -27.70 -7.93 6.61
C LEU A 785 -26.98 -8.92 7.53
N MET A 786 -25.67 -8.74 7.68
CA MET A 786 -24.85 -9.56 8.58
C MET A 786 -24.59 -8.87 9.91
N PHE A 787 -24.75 -9.62 11.00
CA PHE A 787 -24.55 -9.13 12.37
C PHE A 787 -23.74 -10.13 13.19
N GLN A 788 -22.79 -9.63 13.99
CA GLN A 788 -22.01 -10.41 14.93
C GLN A 788 -22.75 -10.64 16.24
N LEU A 789 -22.43 -11.73 16.95
CA LEU A 789 -23.07 -12.08 18.22
C LEU A 789 -22.22 -12.90 19.19
N GLY A 790 -22.62 -12.82 20.46
CA GLY A 790 -22.22 -13.75 21.52
C GLY A 790 -22.95 -15.10 21.62
N ILE A 791 -23.99 -15.39 20.81
CA ILE A 791 -24.52 -16.76 20.54
C ILE A 791 -24.48 -17.02 19.04
N GLN A 792 -24.30 -18.27 18.59
CA GLN A 792 -24.34 -18.56 17.16
C GLN A 792 -25.74 -18.30 16.63
N ALA A 793 -25.83 -17.50 15.56
CA ALA A 793 -27.08 -17.27 14.89
C ALA A 793 -26.87 -17.10 13.40
N THR A 794 -27.81 -17.64 12.64
CA THR A 794 -27.82 -17.56 11.20
C THR A 794 -29.18 -17.10 10.71
N VAL A 795 -29.20 -16.64 9.48
CA VAL A 795 -30.38 -16.12 8.81
C VAL A 795 -30.58 -16.93 7.54
N ILE A 796 -31.81 -17.29 7.24
CA ILE A 796 -32.20 -18.05 6.04
C ILE A 796 -33.33 -17.32 5.33
N ARG A 797 -33.46 -17.50 4.02
CA ARG A 797 -34.56 -16.89 3.25
C ARG A 797 -35.82 -17.74 3.41
N GLN A 798 -36.92 -17.20 2.88
CA GLN A 798 -38.22 -17.85 2.97
C GLN A 798 -38.24 -19.25 2.32
N GLU A 799 -37.51 -19.43 1.21
CA GLU A 799 -37.41 -20.72 0.50
C GLU A 799 -36.69 -21.77 1.35
N GLU A 800 -35.53 -21.43 1.91
CA GLU A 800 -34.79 -22.31 2.82
C GLU A 800 -35.58 -22.60 4.11
N ALA A 801 -36.35 -21.61 4.60
CA ALA A 801 -37.20 -21.78 5.76
C ALA A 801 -38.31 -22.82 5.55
N ALA A 802 -38.90 -22.87 4.34
CA ALA A 802 -39.89 -23.89 4.01
C ALA A 802 -39.30 -25.31 4.05
N GLU A 803 -38.08 -25.49 3.55
CA GLU A 803 -37.37 -26.77 3.65
C GLU A 803 -37.05 -27.14 5.10
N LEU A 804 -36.56 -26.18 5.89
CA LEU A 804 -36.25 -26.38 7.32
C LEU A 804 -37.51 -26.73 8.14
N GLN A 805 -38.63 -26.05 7.90
CA GLN A 805 -39.90 -26.32 8.57
C GLN A 805 -40.43 -27.72 8.23
N THR A 806 -40.34 -28.11 6.95
CA THR A 806 -40.72 -29.46 6.50
C THR A 806 -39.91 -30.54 7.23
N TYR A 807 -38.61 -30.29 7.43
CA TYR A 807 -37.75 -31.19 8.22
C TYR A 807 -38.16 -31.25 9.69
N ILE A 808 -38.42 -30.11 10.33
CA ILE A 808 -38.83 -30.05 11.75
C ILE A 808 -40.12 -30.84 11.99
N SER A 809 -41.12 -30.69 11.11
CA SER A 809 -42.42 -31.38 11.26
C SER A 809 -42.37 -32.86 10.87
N GLY A 810 -41.43 -33.28 10.01
CA GLY A 810 -41.34 -34.65 9.51
C GLY A 810 -40.50 -35.60 10.37
N GLU A 811 -39.66 -35.08 11.27
CA GLU A 811 -38.72 -35.86 12.07
C GLU A 811 -39.15 -35.94 13.54
N LYS A 812 -38.99 -37.11 14.19
CA LYS A 812 -39.43 -37.29 15.59
C LYS A 812 -38.54 -36.52 16.57
N ASN A 813 -37.24 -36.45 16.28
CA ASN A 813 -36.24 -35.73 17.06
C ASN A 813 -35.35 -34.91 16.11
N PRO A 814 -35.84 -33.78 15.58
CA PRO A 814 -35.07 -32.99 14.62
C PRO A 814 -33.82 -32.43 15.30
N VAL A 815 -32.68 -32.61 14.65
CA VAL A 815 -31.37 -32.11 15.11
C VAL A 815 -30.69 -31.35 13.99
N ALA A 816 -29.94 -30.31 14.36
CA ALA A 816 -29.15 -29.55 13.41
C ALA A 816 -27.81 -29.09 14.02
N LYS A 817 -26.88 -28.75 13.14
CA LYS A 817 -25.57 -28.18 13.46
C LYS A 817 -25.32 -26.95 12.58
N LEU A 818 -24.97 -25.83 13.20
CA LEU A 818 -24.50 -24.64 12.49
C LEU A 818 -23.00 -24.76 12.23
N SER A 819 -22.59 -24.36 11.05
CA SER A 819 -21.18 -24.32 10.68
C SER A 819 -20.55 -22.94 10.80
N LYS A 820 -19.24 -22.94 10.99
CA LYS A 820 -18.41 -21.74 10.93
C LYS A 820 -18.65 -21.01 9.60
N THR A 821 -18.76 -19.69 9.67
CA THR A 821 -18.85 -18.86 8.47
C THR A 821 -17.54 -18.89 7.71
N SER A 822 -17.64 -19.01 6.39
CA SER A 822 -16.51 -18.99 5.47
C SER A 822 -16.59 -17.78 4.54
N THR A 823 -15.44 -17.32 4.05
CA THR A 823 -15.37 -16.25 3.06
C THR A 823 -15.14 -16.86 1.68
N LEU A 824 -16.11 -16.70 0.80
CA LEU A 824 -16.04 -17.09 -0.60
C LEU A 824 -15.63 -15.87 -1.44
N PHE A 825 -14.73 -16.08 -2.40
CA PHE A 825 -14.23 -15.04 -3.32
C PHE A 825 -14.59 -15.40 -4.76
N SER A 826 -14.57 -14.40 -5.63
CA SER A 826 -14.88 -14.56 -7.06
C SER A 826 -16.29 -15.10 -7.30
N THR A 827 -17.25 -14.64 -6.49
CA THR A 827 -18.65 -14.99 -6.68
C THR A 827 -19.23 -14.34 -7.94
N GLU A 828 -20.14 -15.06 -8.59
CA GLU A 828 -20.83 -14.64 -9.80
C GLU A 828 -22.34 -14.87 -9.63
N PRO A 829 -23.20 -13.94 -10.08
CA PRO A 829 -22.87 -12.63 -10.64
C PRO A 829 -22.54 -11.59 -9.57
N ALA A 830 -21.62 -10.65 -9.86
CA ALA A 830 -21.34 -9.47 -9.05
C ALA A 830 -20.92 -8.27 -9.94
N PRO A 831 -21.42 -7.05 -9.70
CA PRO A 831 -22.24 -6.67 -8.56
C PRO A 831 -23.73 -6.97 -8.83
N GLN A 832 -24.47 -7.21 -7.76
CA GLN A 832 -25.93 -7.24 -7.75
C GLN A 832 -26.44 -6.08 -6.89
N MET A 833 -27.62 -5.56 -7.22
CA MET A 833 -28.24 -4.52 -6.39
C MET A 833 -28.69 -5.11 -5.06
N ALA A 834 -28.24 -4.50 -3.96
CA ALA A 834 -28.62 -4.91 -2.61
C ALA A 834 -30.13 -4.72 -2.42
N LEU A 835 -30.78 -5.69 -1.79
CA LEU A 835 -32.23 -5.69 -1.62
C LEU A 835 -32.70 -4.48 -0.81
N PHE A 836 -31.95 -4.11 0.23
CA PHE A 836 -32.28 -2.97 1.10
C PHE A 836 -32.10 -1.62 0.43
N SER A 837 -31.30 -1.51 -0.65
CA SER A 837 -30.95 -0.21 -1.22
C SER A 837 -32.20 0.54 -1.67
N SER A 838 -32.39 1.77 -1.16
CA SER A 838 -33.52 2.61 -1.54
C SER A 838 -33.52 2.92 -3.03
N LYS A 839 -34.72 3.04 -3.61
CA LYS A 839 -34.93 3.12 -5.06
C LYS A 839 -35.61 4.42 -5.46
N GLY A 840 -35.32 4.86 -6.68
CA GLY A 840 -36.04 5.93 -7.34
C GLY A 840 -37.50 5.55 -7.70
N PRO A 841 -38.19 6.41 -8.46
CA PRO A 841 -37.75 7.73 -8.91
C PRO A 841 -37.55 8.73 -7.76
N ASN A 842 -36.86 9.83 -8.04
CA ASN A 842 -36.85 11.00 -7.18
C ASN A 842 -38.29 11.48 -6.96
N VAL A 843 -38.74 11.54 -5.70
CA VAL A 843 -40.12 11.91 -5.35
C VAL A 843 -40.40 13.40 -5.40
N VAL A 844 -39.35 14.23 -5.32
CA VAL A 844 -39.47 15.70 -5.37
C VAL A 844 -39.48 16.17 -6.82
N THR A 845 -38.50 15.74 -7.62
CA THR A 845 -38.45 16.02 -9.07
C THR A 845 -38.17 14.75 -9.86
N PRO A 846 -39.20 14.01 -10.30
CA PRO A 846 -39.02 12.74 -10.99
C PRO A 846 -38.32 12.82 -12.36
N ASP A 847 -38.12 14.02 -12.92
CA ASP A 847 -37.29 14.25 -14.13
C ASP A 847 -35.78 14.04 -13.88
N VAL A 848 -35.36 14.02 -12.61
CA VAL A 848 -33.96 13.75 -12.23
C VAL A 848 -33.87 12.31 -11.71
N ILE A 849 -33.19 11.45 -12.47
CA ILE A 849 -33.00 10.04 -12.12
C ILE A 849 -32.18 9.95 -10.83
N LYS A 850 -32.69 9.19 -9.85
CA LYS A 850 -32.00 8.86 -8.60
C LYS A 850 -32.17 7.37 -8.28
N PRO A 851 -31.19 6.72 -7.64
CA PRO A 851 -29.86 7.22 -7.24
C PRO A 851 -29.00 7.60 -8.46
N ASP A 852 -27.86 8.26 -8.27
CA ASP A 852 -26.99 8.68 -9.38
C ASP A 852 -26.09 7.56 -9.88
N VAL A 853 -25.56 6.76 -8.94
CA VAL A 853 -24.66 5.62 -9.15
C VAL A 853 -24.86 4.58 -8.05
N THR A 854 -24.31 3.38 -8.24
CA THR A 854 -24.17 2.36 -7.19
C THR A 854 -22.71 2.01 -6.94
N ALA A 855 -22.39 1.61 -5.71
CA ALA A 855 -21.04 1.24 -5.29
C ALA A 855 -21.09 0.12 -4.24
N PRO A 856 -19.95 -0.54 -3.94
CA PRO A 856 -19.88 -1.59 -2.93
C PRO A 856 -20.45 -1.15 -1.57
N GLY A 857 -21.52 -1.80 -1.12
CA GLY A 857 -22.18 -1.46 0.14
C GLY A 857 -22.68 -2.66 0.94
N VAL A 858 -22.36 -3.88 0.51
CA VAL A 858 -22.79 -5.12 1.20
C VAL A 858 -21.57 -5.83 1.78
N ASN A 859 -21.65 -6.15 3.07
CA ASN A 859 -20.63 -6.86 3.83
C ASN A 859 -19.25 -6.21 3.70
N ILE A 860 -19.12 -4.90 3.94
CA ILE A 860 -17.86 -4.16 3.81
C ILE A 860 -17.07 -4.24 5.12
N LEU A 861 -15.81 -4.68 5.03
CA LEU A 861 -14.87 -4.73 6.16
C LEU A 861 -14.08 -3.43 6.22
N ALA A 862 -14.22 -2.68 7.32
CA ALA A 862 -13.46 -1.45 7.58
C ALA A 862 -13.21 -1.29 9.09
N ALA A 863 -12.47 -0.24 9.48
CA ALA A 863 -12.12 0.00 10.88
C ALA A 863 -13.38 0.20 11.74
N TRP A 864 -13.29 -0.13 13.02
CA TRP A 864 -14.39 -0.06 13.96
C TRP A 864 -13.94 0.55 15.29
N SER A 865 -14.88 1.15 16.01
CA SER A 865 -14.64 1.61 17.38
C SER A 865 -14.66 0.40 18.33
N PRO A 866 -13.56 0.08 19.04
CA PRO A 866 -13.51 -1.10 19.90
C PRO A 866 -14.48 -1.06 21.09
N VAL A 867 -15.06 0.12 21.39
CA VAL A 867 -16.04 0.33 22.45
C VAL A 867 -17.50 0.26 21.96
N ALA A 868 -17.71 0.18 20.64
CA ALA A 868 -19.02 0.04 20.02
C ALA A 868 -19.52 -1.42 20.07
N LEU A 869 -19.76 -1.89 21.29
CA LEU A 869 -20.04 -3.29 21.59
C LEU A 869 -21.43 -3.77 21.12
N ARG A 870 -22.37 -2.84 20.87
CA ARG A 870 -23.74 -3.20 20.48
C ARG A 870 -23.77 -3.91 19.12
N ALA A 871 -23.13 -3.31 18.12
CA ALA A 871 -23.08 -3.85 16.76
C ALA A 871 -22.25 -5.14 16.62
N THR A 872 -21.36 -5.39 17.58
CA THR A 872 -20.42 -6.52 17.59
C THR A 872 -20.83 -7.64 18.54
N GLY A 873 -22.04 -7.58 19.12
CA GLY A 873 -22.57 -8.64 19.98
C GLY A 873 -21.91 -8.72 21.36
N GLY A 874 -21.43 -7.59 21.89
CA GLY A 874 -20.78 -7.46 23.19
C GLY A 874 -19.26 -7.63 23.15
N GLN A 875 -18.65 -7.78 21.97
CA GLN A 875 -17.23 -8.06 21.80
C GLN A 875 -16.47 -6.84 21.25
N SER A 876 -15.22 -6.67 21.68
CA SER A 876 -14.39 -5.57 21.21
C SER A 876 -13.63 -5.99 19.95
N PHE A 877 -13.76 -5.22 18.86
CA PHE A 877 -13.05 -5.45 17.61
C PHE A 877 -12.54 -4.14 17.01
N ASP A 878 -11.37 -4.18 16.38
CA ASP A 878 -10.78 -3.06 15.65
C ASP A 878 -11.31 -2.90 14.22
N TYR A 879 -11.98 -3.93 13.70
CA TYR A 879 -12.57 -4.00 12.38
C TYR A 879 -13.95 -4.64 12.46
N ASN A 880 -14.86 -4.23 11.58
CA ASN A 880 -16.21 -4.80 11.52
C ASN A 880 -16.72 -4.92 10.08
N ILE A 881 -17.66 -5.84 9.85
CA ILE A 881 -18.30 -6.11 8.57
C ILE A 881 -19.77 -5.70 8.69
N ILE A 882 -20.12 -4.63 7.99
CA ILE A 882 -21.50 -4.12 7.96
C ILE A 882 -21.94 -3.82 6.53
N SER A 883 -23.25 -3.69 6.35
CA SER A 883 -23.89 -3.39 5.07
C SER A 883 -24.76 -2.15 5.18
N GLY A 884 -24.84 -1.41 4.08
CA GLY A 884 -25.68 -0.23 3.97
C GLY A 884 -25.26 0.64 2.79
N THR A 885 -26.17 1.50 2.34
CA THR A 885 -25.80 2.63 1.47
C THR A 885 -24.81 3.59 2.15
N SER A 886 -24.75 3.55 3.48
CA SER A 886 -23.72 4.20 4.30
C SER A 886 -22.30 3.69 4.04
N MET A 887 -22.12 2.46 3.55
CA MET A 887 -20.82 1.90 3.18
C MET A 887 -20.51 2.14 1.71
N SER A 888 -21.51 2.31 0.84
CA SER A 888 -21.28 2.62 -0.57
C SER A 888 -20.99 4.10 -0.81
N CYS A 889 -21.61 5.01 -0.06
CA CYS A 889 -21.30 6.44 -0.07
C CYS A 889 -19.79 6.74 0.08
N PRO A 890 -19.07 6.24 1.11
CA PRO A 890 -17.64 6.51 1.28
C PRO A 890 -16.77 5.94 0.15
N HIS A 891 -17.20 4.88 -0.54
CA HIS A 891 -16.50 4.43 -1.76
C HIS A 891 -16.57 5.50 -2.86
N VAL A 892 -17.74 6.08 -3.09
CA VAL A 892 -17.92 7.14 -4.09
C VAL A 892 -17.21 8.43 -3.66
N SER A 893 -17.24 8.78 -2.37
CA SER A 893 -16.47 9.91 -1.82
C SER A 893 -14.98 9.78 -2.08
N ALA A 894 -14.42 8.56 -1.95
CA ALA A 894 -13.02 8.33 -2.28
C ALA A 894 -12.74 8.47 -3.79
N VAL A 895 -13.62 7.96 -4.66
CA VAL A 895 -13.47 8.17 -6.12
C VAL A 895 -13.55 9.65 -6.48
N ALA A 896 -14.47 10.39 -5.87
CA ALA A 896 -14.55 11.84 -6.05
C ALA A 896 -13.25 12.55 -5.60
N ALA A 897 -12.64 12.11 -4.49
CA ALA A 897 -11.34 12.61 -4.04
C ALA A 897 -10.21 12.28 -5.04
N ILE A 898 -10.20 11.10 -5.66
CA ILE A 898 -9.25 10.73 -6.74
C ILE A 898 -9.41 11.70 -7.91
N VAL A 899 -10.63 11.86 -8.41
CA VAL A 899 -10.92 12.73 -9.56
C VAL A 899 -10.55 14.17 -9.23
N LYS A 900 -10.85 14.66 -8.01
CA LYS A 900 -10.46 16.00 -7.56
C LYS A 900 -8.95 16.17 -7.45
N SER A 901 -8.22 15.14 -7.02
CA SER A 901 -6.76 15.17 -6.98
C SER A 901 -6.14 15.27 -8.38
N CYS A 902 -6.70 14.54 -9.35
CA CYS A 902 -6.25 14.57 -10.75
C CYS A 902 -6.68 15.85 -11.46
N HIS A 903 -7.85 16.39 -11.11
CA HIS A 903 -8.45 17.58 -11.71
C HIS A 903 -8.85 18.62 -10.65
N PRO A 904 -7.89 19.33 -10.03
CA PRO A 904 -8.19 20.25 -8.91
C PRO A 904 -9.14 21.40 -9.27
N SER A 905 -9.17 21.82 -10.54
CA SER A 905 -10.02 22.90 -11.04
C SER A 905 -11.45 22.48 -11.37
N TRP A 906 -11.76 21.18 -11.37
CA TRP A 906 -13.09 20.71 -11.73
C TRP A 906 -14.13 21.10 -10.68
N SER A 907 -15.30 21.47 -11.18
CA SER A 907 -16.50 21.75 -10.39
C SER A 907 -17.05 20.45 -9.77
N PRO A 908 -17.91 20.55 -8.75
CA PRO A 908 -18.65 19.39 -8.23
C PRO A 908 -19.46 18.67 -9.31
N ALA A 909 -20.10 19.42 -10.22
CA ALA A 909 -20.87 18.86 -11.33
C ALA A 909 -20.00 18.09 -12.33
N ALA A 910 -18.80 18.59 -12.65
CA ALA A 910 -17.84 17.92 -13.52
C ALA A 910 -17.37 16.58 -12.93
N ILE A 911 -17.01 16.57 -11.64
CA ILE A 911 -16.59 15.35 -10.93
C ILE A 911 -17.74 14.33 -10.88
N LYS A 912 -18.93 14.80 -10.51
CA LYS A 912 -20.14 13.99 -10.52
C LYS A 912 -20.42 13.41 -11.91
N SER A 913 -20.31 14.22 -12.96
CA SER A 913 -20.48 13.78 -14.34
C SER A 913 -19.49 12.69 -14.70
N ALA A 914 -18.21 12.85 -14.39
CA ALA A 914 -17.19 11.87 -14.72
C ALA A 914 -17.46 10.51 -14.06
N ILE A 915 -17.89 10.50 -12.80
CA ILE A 915 -18.26 9.27 -12.07
C ILE A 915 -19.50 8.62 -12.69
N MET A 916 -20.53 9.40 -13.03
CA MET A 916 -21.77 8.89 -13.61
C MET A 916 -21.58 8.33 -15.02
N THR A 917 -20.94 9.09 -15.92
CA THR A 917 -20.89 8.75 -17.35
C THR A 917 -19.98 7.58 -17.69
N THR A 918 -19.07 7.24 -16.77
CA THR A 918 -18.08 6.16 -16.92
C THR A 918 -18.46 4.89 -16.15
N ALA A 919 -19.58 4.93 -15.41
CA ALA A 919 -20.10 3.80 -14.66
C ALA A 919 -20.49 2.64 -15.60
N THR A 920 -20.30 1.41 -15.12
CA THR A 920 -20.66 0.19 -15.86
C THR A 920 -22.02 -0.34 -15.42
N VAL A 921 -22.85 -0.76 -16.37
CA VAL A 921 -24.12 -1.45 -16.12
C VAL A 921 -23.98 -2.98 -16.18
N LEU A 922 -22.76 -3.48 -16.36
CA LEU A 922 -22.46 -4.89 -16.49
C LEU A 922 -21.86 -5.46 -15.21
N ASP A 923 -22.22 -6.71 -14.92
CA ASP A 923 -21.60 -7.54 -13.90
C ASP A 923 -20.32 -8.24 -14.42
N ASN A 924 -19.66 -8.98 -13.55
CA ASN A 924 -18.46 -9.76 -13.84
C ASN A 924 -18.68 -10.93 -14.81
N THR A 925 -19.94 -11.28 -15.13
CA THR A 925 -20.29 -12.26 -16.17
C THR A 925 -20.56 -11.61 -17.54
N GLY A 926 -20.49 -10.27 -17.61
CA GLY A 926 -20.79 -9.49 -18.82
C GLY A 926 -22.28 -9.27 -19.06
N ASN A 927 -23.14 -9.66 -18.11
CA ASN A 927 -24.58 -9.45 -18.17
C ASN A 927 -24.96 -8.13 -17.48
N TYR A 928 -26.15 -7.59 -17.78
CA TYR A 928 -26.67 -6.44 -17.04
C TYR A 928 -26.84 -6.75 -15.56
N ILE A 929 -26.49 -5.77 -14.71
CA ILE A 929 -26.69 -5.84 -13.25
C ILE A 929 -28.15 -6.22 -12.94
N ARG A 930 -28.32 -7.16 -12.02
CA ARG A 930 -29.62 -7.68 -11.57
C ARG A 930 -29.88 -7.32 -10.11
N ARG A 931 -31.13 -7.41 -9.71
CA ARG A 931 -31.52 -7.32 -8.29
C ARG A 931 -31.20 -8.61 -7.58
N HIS A 932 -30.75 -8.48 -6.34
CA HIS A 932 -30.69 -9.59 -5.40
C HIS A 932 -32.01 -9.64 -4.58
N PRO A 933 -32.52 -10.82 -4.19
CA PRO A 933 -32.10 -12.18 -4.55
C PRO A 933 -32.80 -12.74 -5.79
N ASP A 934 -33.79 -12.05 -6.35
CA ASP A 934 -34.71 -12.60 -7.37
C ASP A 934 -34.13 -12.62 -8.79
N TYR A 935 -32.94 -12.05 -8.99
CA TYR A 935 -32.27 -11.91 -10.29
C TYR A 935 -33.11 -11.16 -11.34
N SER A 936 -34.08 -10.36 -10.91
CA SER A 936 -34.84 -9.50 -11.81
C SER A 936 -33.94 -8.39 -12.40
N GLN A 937 -34.27 -7.92 -13.61
CA GLN A 937 -33.45 -6.91 -14.28
C GLN A 937 -33.46 -5.59 -13.49
N ALA A 938 -32.28 -5.10 -13.08
CA ALA A 938 -32.18 -3.81 -12.42
C ALA A 938 -32.33 -2.65 -13.41
N THR A 939 -32.83 -1.52 -12.93
CA THR A 939 -33.12 -0.33 -13.72
C THR A 939 -32.26 0.85 -13.26
N PRO A 940 -32.23 1.95 -14.03
CA PRO A 940 -31.67 3.21 -13.56
C PRO A 940 -32.23 3.73 -12.23
N PHE A 941 -33.43 3.31 -11.80
CA PHE A 941 -33.92 3.63 -10.45
C PHE A 941 -33.34 2.75 -9.34
N ASP A 942 -32.63 1.68 -9.67
CA ASP A 942 -31.88 0.86 -8.73
C ASP A 942 -30.41 1.31 -8.67
N TYR A 943 -29.73 1.43 -9.82
CA TYR A 943 -28.27 1.70 -9.88
C TYR A 943 -27.87 3.08 -10.41
N GLY A 944 -28.83 3.93 -10.82
CA GLY A 944 -28.54 5.19 -11.49
C GLY A 944 -27.87 5.00 -12.84
N SER A 945 -26.65 5.51 -12.98
CA SER A 945 -25.83 5.37 -14.19
C SER A 945 -25.11 4.03 -14.28
N GLY A 946 -24.96 3.32 -13.16
CA GLY A 946 -24.30 2.02 -13.07
C GLY A 946 -23.40 1.90 -11.84
N HIS A 947 -22.65 0.80 -11.78
CA HIS A 947 -21.60 0.58 -10.80
C HIS A 947 -20.36 1.42 -11.13
N ILE A 948 -19.81 2.10 -10.13
CA ILE A 948 -18.68 3.03 -10.32
C ILE A 948 -17.45 2.38 -10.97
N ASN A 949 -16.75 3.15 -11.80
CA ASN A 949 -15.48 2.76 -12.42
C ASN A 949 -14.43 3.85 -12.15
N PRO A 950 -13.64 3.72 -11.06
CA PRO A 950 -12.71 4.78 -10.65
C PRO A 950 -11.69 5.15 -11.72
N VAL A 951 -11.20 4.16 -12.47
CA VAL A 951 -10.15 4.35 -13.48
C VAL A 951 -10.65 5.18 -14.64
N ALA A 952 -11.83 4.83 -15.17
CA ALA A 952 -12.44 5.57 -16.26
C ALA A 952 -12.90 6.97 -15.83
N ALA A 953 -13.31 7.14 -14.57
CA ALA A 953 -13.75 8.44 -14.05
C ALA A 953 -12.64 9.50 -14.01
N VAL A 954 -11.36 9.11 -14.00
CA VAL A 954 -10.23 10.06 -14.09
C VAL A 954 -10.10 10.66 -15.49
N ASP A 955 -10.43 9.91 -16.54
CA ASP A 955 -10.42 10.41 -17.92
C ASP A 955 -11.74 10.06 -18.63
N PRO A 956 -12.82 10.82 -18.34
CA PRO A 956 -14.15 10.53 -18.89
C PRO A 956 -14.28 10.97 -20.36
N GLY A 957 -13.33 11.74 -20.89
CA GLY A 957 -13.40 12.35 -22.23
C GLY A 957 -14.39 13.54 -22.35
N LEU A 958 -15.65 13.38 -21.93
CA LEU A 958 -16.66 14.45 -21.88
C LEU A 958 -17.30 14.56 -20.49
N ILE A 959 -17.62 15.79 -20.09
CA ILE A 959 -18.34 16.08 -18.84
C ILE A 959 -19.57 16.96 -19.08
N TYR A 960 -20.64 16.72 -18.32
CA TYR A 960 -21.82 17.58 -18.19
C TYR A 960 -21.62 18.48 -16.98
N ASP A 961 -21.32 19.76 -17.24
CA ASP A 961 -21.02 20.73 -16.18
C ASP A 961 -22.19 21.71 -15.99
N PHE A 962 -22.43 22.10 -14.75
CA PHE A 962 -23.45 23.10 -14.37
C PHE A 962 -23.05 23.80 -13.06
N ASN A 963 -23.58 25.00 -12.85
CA ASN A 963 -23.25 25.84 -11.70
C ASN A 963 -24.48 26.14 -10.83
N SER A 964 -24.29 26.92 -9.76
CA SER A 964 -25.36 27.31 -8.83
C SER A 964 -26.51 28.04 -9.51
N ASN A 965 -26.26 28.85 -10.55
CA ASN A 965 -27.32 29.53 -11.29
C ASN A 965 -28.20 28.53 -12.06
N ASN A 966 -27.61 27.46 -12.60
CA ASN A 966 -28.40 26.40 -13.23
C ASN A 966 -29.28 25.65 -12.21
N ILE A 967 -28.81 25.50 -10.97
CA ILE A 967 -29.61 24.94 -9.88
C ILE A 967 -30.76 25.87 -9.51
N ILE A 968 -30.52 27.19 -9.45
CA ILE A 968 -31.56 28.18 -9.17
C ILE A 968 -32.63 28.17 -10.27
N ASP A 969 -32.21 28.15 -11.54
CA ASP A 969 -33.13 27.99 -12.68
C ASP A 969 -33.96 26.70 -12.54
N PHE A 970 -33.34 25.59 -12.12
CA PHE A 970 -34.03 24.32 -11.86
C PHE A 970 -35.01 24.40 -10.68
N LEU A 971 -34.67 25.09 -9.59
CA LEU A 971 -35.58 25.29 -8.46
C LEU A 971 -36.79 26.12 -8.88
N CYS A 972 -36.59 27.14 -9.72
CA CYS A 972 -37.66 27.91 -10.33
C CYS A 972 -38.60 27.03 -11.18
N SER A 973 -38.08 26.05 -11.91
CA SER A 973 -38.88 25.05 -12.65
C SER A 973 -39.76 24.19 -11.73
N ASN A 974 -39.36 24.03 -10.48
CA ASN A 974 -40.08 23.27 -9.46
C ASN A 974 -40.93 24.17 -8.55
N ASN A 975 -41.40 25.32 -9.06
CA ASN A 975 -42.29 26.27 -8.39
C ASN A 975 -41.72 26.91 -7.11
N ALA A 976 -40.39 27.01 -6.97
CA ALA A 976 -39.80 27.77 -5.88
C ALA A 976 -40.18 29.26 -5.97
N THR A 977 -40.72 29.82 -4.88
CA THR A 977 -41.08 31.24 -4.82
C THR A 977 -39.86 32.12 -4.56
N SER A 978 -39.90 33.39 -4.99
CA SER A 978 -38.83 34.36 -4.69
C SER A 978 -38.58 34.53 -3.18
N ALA A 979 -39.60 34.36 -2.33
CA ALA A 979 -39.44 34.40 -0.87
C ALA A 979 -38.63 33.20 -0.35
N GLN A 980 -38.93 31.99 -0.85
CA GLN A 980 -38.17 30.78 -0.49
C GLN A 980 -36.73 30.86 -1.00
N LEU A 981 -36.53 31.31 -2.24
CA LEU A 981 -35.17 31.50 -2.80
C LEU A 981 -34.37 32.54 -2.03
N LYS A 982 -35.00 33.63 -1.57
CA LYS A 982 -34.34 34.63 -0.73
C LYS A 982 -33.86 34.03 0.59
N ASN A 983 -34.66 33.20 1.25
CA ASN A 983 -34.24 32.53 2.48
C ASN A 983 -33.14 31.49 2.23
N PHE A 984 -33.14 30.85 1.05
CA PHE A 984 -32.19 29.82 0.66
C PHE A 984 -30.82 30.39 0.23
N ILE A 985 -30.80 31.57 -0.41
CA ILE A 985 -29.59 32.15 -1.03
C ILE A 985 -29.08 33.37 -0.26
N GLY A 986 -29.96 34.05 0.50
CA GLY A 986 -29.68 35.32 1.15
C GLY A 986 -29.95 36.55 0.28
N GLU A 987 -30.18 36.36 -1.03
CA GLU A 987 -30.42 37.43 -2.00
C GLU A 987 -31.77 37.29 -2.70
N THR A 988 -32.40 38.42 -3.05
CA THR A 988 -33.68 38.41 -3.77
C THR A 988 -33.43 38.09 -5.24
N LEU A 989 -33.91 36.95 -5.70
CA LEU A 989 -33.83 36.51 -7.11
C LEU A 989 -35.22 36.30 -7.70
N PHE A 990 -35.35 36.61 -8.99
CA PHE A 990 -36.58 36.42 -9.76
C PHE A 990 -36.40 35.29 -10.78
N CYS A 991 -37.33 34.35 -10.77
CA CYS A 991 -37.35 33.26 -11.72
C CYS A 991 -37.62 33.75 -13.15
N LYS A 992 -36.98 33.12 -14.14
CA LYS A 992 -37.29 33.34 -15.55
C LYS A 992 -38.75 32.99 -15.84
N ASN A 993 -39.38 33.74 -16.73
CA ASN A 993 -40.75 33.49 -17.19
C ASN A 993 -40.79 33.42 -18.73
N PRO A 994 -41.13 32.27 -19.34
CA PRO A 994 -41.41 30.98 -18.68
C PRO A 994 -40.15 30.35 -18.07
N PRO A 995 -40.28 29.51 -17.02
CA PRO A 995 -39.14 28.78 -16.46
C PRO A 995 -38.61 27.75 -17.47
N THR A 996 -37.31 27.52 -17.45
CA THR A 996 -36.69 26.41 -18.19
C THR A 996 -37.25 25.08 -17.65
N PRO A 997 -37.58 24.08 -18.49
CA PRO A 997 -38.05 22.80 -17.97
C PRO A 997 -37.02 22.11 -17.07
N SER A 998 -37.46 21.41 -16.03
CA SER A 998 -36.61 20.66 -15.08
C SER A 998 -35.72 19.61 -15.76
N TYR A 999 -36.25 18.94 -16.79
CA TYR A 999 -35.51 17.94 -17.57
C TYR A 999 -34.36 18.52 -18.42
N ASP A 1000 -34.29 19.84 -18.59
CA ASP A 1000 -33.21 20.56 -19.31
C ASP A 1000 -32.06 20.99 -18.40
N LEU A 1001 -32.10 20.69 -17.09
CA LEU A 1001 -30.89 20.75 -16.26
C LEU A 1001 -29.79 19.93 -16.95
N ASN A 1002 -28.58 20.51 -17.06
CA ASN A 1002 -27.45 19.89 -17.78
C ASN A 1002 -26.85 18.72 -17.00
N TYR A 1003 -27.66 17.70 -16.79
CA TYR A 1003 -27.41 16.58 -15.90
C TYR A 1003 -26.94 15.34 -16.70
N PRO A 1004 -26.06 14.49 -16.13
CA PRO A 1004 -25.54 13.30 -16.82
C PRO A 1004 -26.55 12.18 -17.08
N SER A 1005 -27.82 12.37 -16.73
CA SER A 1005 -28.94 11.48 -17.07
C SER A 1005 -30.11 12.27 -17.65
N ILE A 1006 -31.00 11.58 -18.35
CA ILE A 1006 -32.17 12.20 -18.99
C ILE A 1006 -33.44 11.56 -18.44
N GLY A 1007 -34.19 12.29 -17.63
CA GLY A 1007 -35.50 11.88 -17.15
C GLY A 1007 -36.59 12.82 -17.66
N VAL A 1008 -37.73 12.26 -18.08
CA VAL A 1008 -38.95 13.02 -18.39
C VAL A 1008 -40.15 12.29 -17.78
N SER A 1009 -40.70 12.85 -16.71
CA SER A 1009 -41.72 12.21 -15.88
C SER A 1009 -43.16 12.46 -16.34
N ASN A 1010 -43.37 13.49 -17.17
CA ASN A 1010 -44.67 13.91 -17.67
C ASN A 1010 -44.57 14.17 -19.18
N MET A 1011 -44.24 13.13 -19.94
CA MET A 1011 -44.10 13.23 -21.38
C MET A 1011 -45.49 13.15 -22.05
N LYS A 1012 -45.91 14.27 -22.65
CA LYS A 1012 -47.15 14.41 -23.42
C LYS A 1012 -46.81 14.72 -24.88
N GLY A 1013 -46.80 13.71 -25.72
CA GLY A 1013 -46.32 13.81 -27.10
C GLY A 1013 -44.81 14.02 -27.20
N ASN A 1014 -44.36 14.62 -28.30
CA ASN A 1014 -42.95 14.81 -28.58
C ASN A 1014 -42.29 15.78 -27.59
N VAL A 1015 -41.12 15.40 -27.06
CA VAL A 1015 -40.32 16.24 -26.16
C VAL A 1015 -38.89 16.30 -26.65
N SER A 1016 -38.32 17.50 -26.66
CA SER A 1016 -36.90 17.74 -26.95
C SER A 1016 -36.17 18.10 -25.67
N VAL A 1017 -35.05 17.43 -25.39
CA VAL A 1017 -34.20 17.68 -24.23
C VAL A 1017 -32.84 18.19 -24.70
N TYR A 1018 -32.32 19.23 -24.05
CA TYR A 1018 -31.07 19.87 -24.40
C TYR A 1018 -29.96 19.55 -23.39
N ARG A 1019 -28.75 19.31 -23.90
CA ARG A 1019 -27.56 19.06 -23.09
C ARG A 1019 -26.35 19.77 -23.68
N THR A 1020 -25.39 20.10 -22.82
CA THR A 1020 -24.10 20.67 -23.20
C THR A 1020 -22.98 19.86 -22.55
N VAL A 1021 -22.05 19.38 -23.37
CA VAL A 1021 -20.86 18.66 -22.89
C VAL A 1021 -19.62 19.52 -23.09
N THR A 1022 -18.69 19.41 -22.15
CA THR A 1022 -17.36 20.01 -22.25
C THR A 1022 -16.35 18.91 -22.52
N TYR A 1023 -15.48 19.09 -23.52
CA TYR A 1023 -14.41 18.15 -23.82
C TYR A 1023 -13.23 18.34 -22.88
N VAL A 1024 -12.73 17.26 -22.28
CA VAL A 1024 -11.64 17.30 -21.29
C VAL A 1024 -10.44 16.42 -21.67
N GLY A 1025 -10.47 15.80 -22.85
CA GLY A 1025 -9.36 14.98 -23.35
C GLY A 1025 -8.27 15.77 -24.08
N TYR A 1026 -7.31 15.04 -24.66
CA TYR A 1026 -6.18 15.59 -25.41
C TYR A 1026 -6.32 15.41 -26.93
N GLY A 1027 -6.07 16.49 -27.68
CA GLY A 1027 -6.06 16.51 -29.14
C GLY A 1027 -7.45 16.50 -29.79
N PRO A 1028 -7.50 16.58 -31.13
CA PRO A 1028 -8.77 16.57 -31.86
C PRO A 1028 -9.47 15.20 -31.78
N THR A 1029 -10.80 15.21 -31.60
CA THR A 1029 -11.59 13.97 -31.53
C THR A 1029 -13.02 14.17 -32.05
N VAL A 1030 -13.66 13.06 -32.42
CA VAL A 1030 -15.07 13.03 -32.85
C VAL A 1030 -15.82 12.00 -32.03
N TYR A 1031 -16.94 12.42 -31.43
CA TYR A 1031 -17.86 11.54 -30.72
C TYR A 1031 -19.08 11.23 -31.58
N VAL A 1032 -19.46 9.96 -31.63
CA VAL A 1032 -20.63 9.42 -32.33
C VAL A 1032 -21.60 8.87 -31.28
N PRO A 1033 -22.92 9.14 -31.38
CA PRO A 1033 -23.89 8.66 -30.41
C PRO A 1033 -24.30 7.21 -30.70
N GLN A 1034 -24.44 6.41 -29.65
CA GLN A 1034 -25.02 5.07 -29.64
C GLN A 1034 -26.27 5.09 -28.75
N LEU A 1035 -27.38 4.55 -29.25
CA LEU A 1035 -28.69 4.64 -28.61
C LEU A 1035 -29.22 3.27 -28.19
N GLU A 1036 -29.63 3.17 -26.93
CA GLU A 1036 -30.50 2.11 -26.40
C GLU A 1036 -31.91 2.71 -26.30
N TYR A 1037 -32.84 2.26 -27.16
CA TYR A 1037 -34.18 2.86 -27.29
C TYR A 1037 -35.08 2.48 -26.11
N PRO A 1038 -35.73 3.46 -25.43
CA PRO A 1038 -36.80 3.17 -24.49
C PRO A 1038 -37.98 2.50 -25.19
N SER A 1039 -38.57 1.50 -24.54
CA SER A 1039 -39.71 0.75 -25.09
C SER A 1039 -40.85 1.70 -25.49
N GLY A 1040 -41.26 1.64 -26.76
CA GLY A 1040 -42.34 2.47 -27.29
C GLY A 1040 -41.97 3.93 -27.63
N VAL A 1041 -40.70 4.33 -27.55
CA VAL A 1041 -40.24 5.70 -27.85
C VAL A 1041 -39.10 5.68 -28.86
N ASN A 1042 -39.24 6.41 -29.97
CA ASN A 1042 -38.16 6.64 -30.91
C ASN A 1042 -37.30 7.83 -30.44
N VAL A 1043 -35.99 7.71 -30.60
CA VAL A 1043 -35.01 8.71 -30.14
C VAL A 1043 -34.19 9.20 -31.33
N SER A 1044 -34.08 10.52 -31.50
CA SER A 1044 -33.19 11.12 -32.49
C SER A 1044 -32.31 12.22 -31.88
N ILE A 1045 -31.10 12.43 -32.43
CA ILE A 1045 -30.09 13.32 -31.86
C ILE A 1045 -29.60 14.31 -32.91
N VAL A 1046 -29.47 15.57 -32.51
CA VAL A 1046 -28.96 16.66 -33.35
C VAL A 1046 -27.89 17.46 -32.56
N PRO A 1047 -26.67 17.64 -33.08
CA PRO A 1047 -26.12 17.06 -34.32
C PRO A 1047 -25.81 15.57 -34.20
N LYS A 1048 -25.67 14.86 -35.33
CA LYS A 1048 -25.37 13.42 -35.36
C LYS A 1048 -23.96 13.05 -34.87
N MET A 1049 -23.07 14.01 -34.71
CA MET A 1049 -21.70 13.85 -34.21
C MET A 1049 -21.24 15.14 -33.52
N LEU A 1050 -20.35 15.03 -32.53
CA LEU A 1050 -19.70 16.16 -31.87
C LEU A 1050 -18.21 16.16 -32.21
N ARG A 1051 -17.67 17.29 -32.69
CA ARG A 1051 -16.28 17.40 -33.16
C ARG A 1051 -15.53 18.40 -32.30
N PHE A 1052 -14.55 17.95 -31.53
CA PHE A 1052 -13.75 18.82 -30.66
C PHE A 1052 -12.33 18.95 -31.20
N THR A 1053 -11.76 20.14 -31.11
CA THR A 1053 -10.37 20.40 -31.49
C THR A 1053 -9.46 20.59 -30.29
N ASN A 1054 -9.93 21.26 -29.25
CA ASN A 1054 -9.16 21.59 -28.05
C ASN A 1054 -9.92 21.24 -26.76
N SER A 1055 -9.17 20.89 -25.71
CA SER A 1055 -9.72 20.71 -24.36
C SER A 1055 -10.39 22.01 -23.85
N GLY A 1056 -11.51 21.88 -23.16
CA GLY A 1056 -12.35 22.98 -22.69
C GLY A 1056 -13.45 23.43 -23.66
N GLU A 1057 -13.46 22.96 -24.91
CA GLU A 1057 -14.54 23.26 -25.87
C GLU A 1057 -15.88 22.70 -25.41
N LYS A 1058 -16.94 23.51 -25.56
CA LYS A 1058 -18.31 23.16 -25.20
C LYS A 1058 -19.15 22.97 -26.45
N MET A 1059 -19.92 21.88 -26.49
CA MET A 1059 -20.91 21.66 -27.55
C MET A 1059 -22.25 21.25 -26.97
N SER A 1060 -23.30 21.84 -27.52
CA SER A 1060 -24.67 21.49 -27.17
C SER A 1060 -25.26 20.51 -28.19
N PHE A 1061 -26.10 19.61 -27.69
CA PHE A 1061 -26.88 18.70 -28.51
C PHE A 1061 -28.32 18.62 -27.99
N ARG A 1062 -29.23 18.24 -28.88
CA ARG A 1062 -30.64 18.02 -28.62
C ARG A 1062 -30.97 16.54 -28.81
N VAL A 1063 -31.75 16.00 -27.89
CA VAL A 1063 -32.32 14.65 -27.94
C VAL A 1063 -33.83 14.78 -28.10
N ASP A 1064 -34.37 14.28 -29.21
CA ASP A 1064 -35.79 14.32 -29.53
C ASP A 1064 -36.41 12.95 -29.23
N PHE A 1065 -37.41 12.94 -28.34
CA PHE A 1065 -38.19 11.78 -27.96
C PHE A 1065 -39.55 11.82 -28.64
N ILE A 1066 -39.86 10.78 -29.43
CA ILE A 1066 -41.09 10.65 -30.21
C ILE A 1066 -41.81 9.38 -29.74
N PRO A 1067 -42.88 9.51 -28.93
CA PRO A 1067 -43.58 8.35 -28.41
C PRO A 1067 -44.42 7.68 -29.51
N SER A 1068 -44.52 6.36 -29.44
CA SER A 1068 -45.38 5.53 -30.31
C SER A 1068 -46.38 4.69 -29.50
N LYS A 1069 -46.15 4.56 -28.19
CA LYS A 1069 -46.98 3.86 -27.21
C LYS A 1069 -46.93 4.61 -25.89
N THR A 1070 -48.04 4.62 -25.15
CA THR A 1070 -48.07 5.06 -23.76
C THR A 1070 -47.32 4.07 -22.88
N SER A 1071 -46.74 4.55 -21.77
CA SER A 1071 -46.06 3.71 -20.79
C SER A 1071 -46.97 3.24 -19.65
N ASN A 1072 -48.28 3.51 -19.76
CA ASN A 1072 -49.33 3.14 -18.79
C ASN A 1072 -48.99 3.57 -17.35
N GLY A 1073 -48.41 4.76 -17.19
CA GLY A 1073 -48.05 5.33 -15.89
C GLY A 1073 -46.75 4.79 -15.29
N SER A 1074 -46.02 3.91 -15.99
CA SER A 1074 -44.70 3.42 -15.60
C SER A 1074 -43.59 4.13 -16.38
N PHE A 1075 -42.35 4.07 -15.88
CA PHE A 1075 -41.20 4.55 -16.64
C PHE A 1075 -40.67 3.45 -17.59
N VAL A 1076 -40.28 3.87 -18.79
CA VAL A 1076 -39.51 3.06 -19.76
C VAL A 1076 -38.08 3.58 -19.82
N PHE A 1077 -37.12 2.67 -20.02
CA PHE A 1077 -35.69 2.97 -19.87
C PHE A 1077 -34.90 2.74 -21.15
N GLY A 1078 -33.87 3.56 -21.34
CA GLY A 1078 -32.88 3.45 -22.42
C GLY A 1078 -31.58 4.13 -22.03
N ALA A 1079 -30.73 4.45 -23.01
CA ALA A 1079 -29.48 5.17 -22.77
C ALA A 1079 -28.95 5.85 -24.04
N LEU A 1080 -28.16 6.89 -23.83
CA LEU A 1080 -27.34 7.54 -24.84
C LEU A 1080 -25.88 7.38 -24.46
N THR A 1081 -25.06 6.79 -25.34
CA THR A 1081 -23.61 6.72 -25.16
C THR A 1081 -22.90 7.51 -26.26
N TRP A 1082 -22.17 8.56 -25.91
CA TRP A 1082 -21.21 9.19 -26.83
C TRP A 1082 -19.91 8.39 -26.81
N SER A 1083 -19.42 7.96 -27.98
CA SER A 1083 -18.17 7.21 -28.10
C SER A 1083 -17.27 7.78 -29.19
N ASN A 1084 -15.96 7.85 -28.91
CA ASN A 1084 -14.92 8.14 -29.90
C ASN A 1084 -14.03 6.90 -30.16
N GLY A 1085 -14.46 5.71 -29.72
CA GLY A 1085 -13.68 4.46 -29.77
C GLY A 1085 -12.74 4.23 -28.58
N ILE A 1086 -12.45 5.27 -27.80
CA ILE A 1086 -11.61 5.21 -26.59
C ILE A 1086 -12.47 5.47 -25.35
N HIS A 1087 -13.08 6.65 -25.29
CA HIS A 1087 -13.99 7.06 -24.23
C HIS A 1087 -15.42 6.63 -24.55
N ARG A 1088 -16.15 6.26 -23.51
CA ARG A 1088 -17.58 5.94 -23.57
C ARG A 1088 -18.29 6.77 -22.49
N VAL A 1089 -19.11 7.72 -22.92
CA VAL A 1089 -19.81 8.68 -22.07
C VAL A 1089 -21.28 8.31 -22.09
N ARG A 1090 -21.72 7.48 -21.15
CA ARG A 1090 -23.07 6.90 -21.11
C ARG A 1090 -23.99 7.66 -20.16
N SER A 1091 -25.17 8.02 -20.65
CA SER A 1091 -26.22 8.72 -19.91
C SER A 1091 -27.50 7.89 -19.93
N PRO A 1092 -28.03 7.42 -18.78
CA PRO A 1092 -29.28 6.66 -18.74
C PRO A 1092 -30.49 7.56 -19.06
N ILE A 1093 -31.50 6.97 -19.68
CA ILE A 1093 -32.75 7.61 -20.08
C ILE A 1093 -33.92 6.95 -19.33
N ALA A 1094 -34.82 7.73 -18.73
CA ALA A 1094 -36.06 7.25 -18.12
C ALA A 1094 -37.24 8.15 -18.51
N LEU A 1095 -38.25 7.59 -19.18
CA LEU A 1095 -39.40 8.34 -19.71
C LEU A 1095 -40.71 7.77 -19.18
N ASN A 1096 -41.61 8.63 -18.72
CA ASN A 1096 -42.99 8.27 -18.42
C ASN A 1096 -43.92 8.96 -19.43
N VAL A 1097 -44.42 8.15 -20.37
CA VAL A 1097 -45.20 8.57 -21.53
C VAL A 1097 -46.69 8.49 -21.20
N LEU A 1098 -47.30 9.65 -20.96
CA LEU A 1098 -48.71 9.75 -20.61
C LEU A 1098 -49.63 9.81 -21.83
N SER A 1099 -49.15 10.40 -22.93
CA SER A 1099 -49.87 10.46 -24.21
C SER A 1099 -48.90 10.48 -25.39
N ILE A 1100 -49.38 9.98 -26.53
CA ILE A 1100 -48.66 9.96 -27.82
C ILE A 1100 -48.79 11.30 -28.54
#